data_AF-A0A8H3J1S6-F1
#
_entry.id   AF-A0A8H3J1S6-F1
#
_cell.length_a   1.000
_cell.length_b   1.000
_cell.length_c   1.000
_cell.angle_alpha   90.00
_cell.angle_beta   90.00
_cell.angle_gamma   90.00
#
_symmetry.space_group_name_H-M   'P 1'
#
loop_
_entity.id
_entity.type
_entity.pdbx_description
1 polymer ?
#
loop_
_entity_poly.entity_id
_entity_poly.type
_entity_poly.pdbx_seq_one_letter_code
_entity_poly.pdbx_strand_id
1 'polypeptide(L)'
;MGQSKSQTLPILPLPKGSVLLPGITIRVPVANRTDIPALLTSVFTKDRRPKPDATAISIGCVPINSPLLRSDGQQLLEDGDTKNPRRVDDENTNPGDADHRDLFMYGTVAKISGVQGRRADDLSLIVEGVRRFRIDRFTQMRPYFEAEVAYLEEEVLVTDAETQALFEHLKQLSRELLTLVRVASFLPRSSTNLSPLLARRLELYVSKKRLVDAGVLADFMTNIVEASLEEKLRILAALDVKDRLNQVIQLLSQQIQGMKGTVKITAITSSIPSNQGLNINNISRKDRDALISRAMNGFGGFNPGFSAPGAGDEGADEEPNELEELKKKISEARLTPEAQKVADRELKRLKKMNPAQAEYGVCRTYVETLAEVPWSAATEDQLGVETLKRARKQLDDDHYGLQKIKKRLLEYLAVLRLKQAVNSDIEAQISKAREEAAPPKDEQSDSDTPREESEVDSTKVRILQSKRRVDKSPILLLVGPPGTGKTSLAKSVATALGRKFHRISLGGVRDEAEIRGHRRTYVAAMPGLIVNGLKKVGVNNPVFLLDEIDKVGGSNFHGDPSAAMLEVLDPEQNHSFNDHYINIPIDLSKVLFIATANSLDTIPPPLLDRMETIQLSGYTTVEKRHIANQHLIPKQITTNALSSSDIHFNDDVVDTIITSYTRESGVRNLEREIGSVCRYKAVEYADAKDNCTLNKYNPRISVSDLEEILGIERFDEEIAEKKSVPGIVTGLVAYSSGGQGSILFIEVADMPGSGRVQLTGKLGDVLKESVEVALTWVKAHSFELGLTTDANEDIMKNRSVHVHCPSGAIPKDGPSAGLAHTIALISLFSGKAVPPTIAMTGEVSLRGRVMPVGGIKEKLIGALRAGVKTVLLPNHNRKDIKDLPEEVKEGLEIIHVGHIWEAMRHVWPEVHWPGEQHLAGIESRL
;
A
#
# COMPACT_ATOMS: atom_id res chain seq x y z
N MET A 1 -11.31 -37.06 45.42
CA MET A 1 -12.52 -37.12 44.56
C MET A 1 -13.46 -36.00 44.98
N GLY A 2 -13.32 -34.82 44.38
CA GLY A 2 -14.18 -33.66 44.64
C GLY A 2 -15.51 -33.81 43.89
N GLN A 3 -16.61 -33.42 44.53
CA GLN A 3 -17.97 -33.50 43.98
C GLN A 3 -18.10 -32.66 42.71
N SER A 4 -18.25 -33.30 41.54
CA SER A 4 -18.51 -32.59 40.28
C SER A 4 -19.94 -32.03 40.28
N LYS A 5 -20.09 -30.72 40.44
CA LYS A 5 -21.36 -30.03 40.18
C LYS A 5 -21.63 -30.07 38.68
N SER A 6 -22.61 -30.87 38.26
CA SER A 6 -23.10 -30.87 36.87
C SER A 6 -23.94 -29.60 36.63
N GLN A 7 -23.61 -28.86 35.57
CA GLN A 7 -24.36 -27.68 35.13
C GLN A 7 -24.65 -27.79 33.65
N THR A 8 -25.83 -27.33 33.23
CA THR A 8 -26.17 -27.21 31.81
C THR A 8 -25.58 -25.92 31.22
N LEU A 9 -24.84 -26.04 30.11
CA LEU A 9 -24.26 -24.92 29.38
C LEU A 9 -24.63 -24.96 27.88
N PRO A 10 -24.85 -23.78 27.26
CA PRO A 10 -24.93 -23.67 25.81
C PRO A 10 -23.53 -23.84 25.22
N ILE A 11 -23.42 -24.71 24.20
CA ILE A 11 -22.17 -25.05 23.52
C ILE A 11 -22.09 -24.34 22.17
N LEU A 12 -20.93 -23.73 21.92
CA LEU A 12 -20.51 -23.13 20.68
C LEU A 12 -19.41 -24.01 20.04
N PRO A 13 -19.69 -24.68 18.91
CA PRO A 13 -18.67 -25.34 18.10
C PRO A 13 -17.65 -24.32 17.58
N LEU A 14 -16.36 -24.59 17.78
CA LEU A 14 -15.29 -23.76 17.26
C LEU A 14 -14.96 -24.11 15.79
N PRO A 15 -14.42 -23.16 15.00
CA PRO A 15 -13.91 -23.44 13.66
C PRO A 15 -12.89 -24.59 13.63
N LYS A 16 -12.88 -25.38 12.55
CA LYS A 16 -11.92 -26.48 12.34
C LYS A 16 -10.49 -25.95 12.48
N GLY A 17 -9.65 -26.65 13.26
CA GLY A 17 -8.28 -26.24 13.54
C GLY A 17 -8.08 -25.25 14.70
N SER A 18 -9.17 -24.75 15.33
CA SER A 18 -9.07 -23.84 16.47
C SER A 18 -9.43 -24.53 17.80
N VAL A 19 -8.65 -24.25 18.84
CA VAL A 19 -8.81 -24.80 20.19
C VAL A 19 -8.71 -23.66 21.20
N LEU A 20 -9.72 -23.50 22.06
CA LEU A 20 -9.73 -22.51 23.12
C LEU A 20 -9.21 -23.12 24.43
N LEU A 21 -8.10 -22.60 24.97
CA LEU A 21 -7.61 -22.93 26.31
C LEU A 21 -7.93 -21.79 27.29
N PRO A 22 -7.93 -22.05 28.61
CA PRO A 22 -8.09 -21.01 29.62
C PRO A 22 -7.06 -19.88 29.51
N GLY A 23 -7.51 -18.63 29.71
CA GLY A 23 -6.68 -17.42 29.63
C GLY A 23 -6.34 -16.94 28.21
N ILE A 24 -6.84 -17.61 27.17
CA ILE A 24 -6.64 -17.24 25.76
C ILE A 24 -7.91 -16.62 25.19
N THR A 25 -7.74 -15.60 24.33
CA THR A 25 -8.81 -15.02 23.53
C THR A 25 -8.76 -15.49 22.08
N ILE A 26 -9.89 -15.94 21.53
CA ILE A 26 -10.01 -16.33 20.11
C ILE A 26 -11.12 -15.52 19.44
N ARG A 27 -10.95 -15.25 18.14
CA ARG A 27 -11.98 -14.65 17.28
C ARG A 27 -12.73 -15.75 16.55
N VAL A 28 -14.05 -15.81 16.75
CA VAL A 28 -14.94 -16.76 16.08
C VAL A 28 -15.75 -16.02 15.01
N PRO A 29 -15.64 -16.36 13.71
CA PRO A 29 -16.40 -15.69 12.67
C PRO A 29 -17.91 -15.93 12.83
N VAL A 30 -18.71 -14.88 12.63
CA VAL A 30 -20.18 -14.90 12.75
C VAL A 30 -20.86 -15.11 11.39
N ALA A 31 -20.17 -14.83 10.28
CA ALA A 31 -20.70 -15.02 8.94
C ALA A 31 -21.13 -16.47 8.68
N ASN A 32 -22.29 -16.67 8.04
CA ASN A 32 -22.86 -17.98 7.69
C ASN A 32 -23.11 -18.94 8.87
N ARG A 33 -23.31 -18.41 10.09
CA ARG A 33 -23.62 -19.18 11.30
C ARG A 33 -24.93 -18.75 11.96
N THR A 34 -25.99 -19.54 11.76
CA THR A 34 -27.32 -19.29 12.34
C THR A 34 -27.43 -19.68 13.81
N ASP A 35 -26.49 -20.48 14.31
CA ASP A 35 -26.43 -20.96 15.70
C ASP A 35 -25.96 -19.87 16.67
N ILE A 36 -25.08 -18.96 16.25
CA ILE A 36 -24.56 -17.87 17.10
C ILE A 36 -25.66 -16.88 17.52
N PRO A 37 -26.49 -16.31 16.61
CA PRO A 37 -27.59 -15.43 17.01
C PRO A 37 -28.62 -16.11 17.93
N ALA A 38 -28.94 -17.38 17.67
CA ALA A 38 -29.86 -18.16 18.49
C ALA A 38 -29.30 -18.40 19.91
N LEU A 39 -28.01 -18.77 20.00
CA LEU A 39 -27.30 -18.94 21.25
C LEU A 39 -27.26 -17.64 22.04
N LEU A 40 -26.83 -16.53 21.44
CA LEU A 40 -26.78 -15.23 22.11
C LEU A 40 -28.15 -14.85 22.67
N THR A 41 -29.22 -14.99 21.88
CA THR A 41 -30.59 -14.69 22.31
C THR A 41 -31.00 -15.52 23.54
N SER A 42 -30.64 -16.81 23.58
CA SER A 42 -30.92 -17.70 24.72
C SER A 42 -30.14 -17.32 25.98
N VAL A 43 -28.88 -16.88 25.85
CA VAL A 43 -28.07 -16.53 27.02
C VAL A 43 -28.50 -15.18 27.59
N PHE A 44 -28.75 -14.19 26.74
CA PHE A 44 -29.25 -12.87 27.16
C PHE A 44 -30.66 -12.94 27.80
N THR A 45 -31.48 -13.94 27.45
CA THR A 45 -32.81 -14.13 28.06
C THR A 45 -32.75 -14.85 29.41
N LYS A 46 -31.85 -15.83 29.58
CA LYS A 46 -31.66 -16.58 30.84
C LYS A 46 -31.03 -15.74 31.96
N ASP A 47 -30.22 -14.71 31.64
CA ASP A 47 -29.47 -13.88 32.60
C ASP A 47 -30.24 -12.69 33.23
N ARG A 48 -31.56 -12.57 33.05
CA ARG A 48 -32.38 -11.46 33.62
C ARG A 48 -32.47 -11.39 35.16
N ARG A 49 -31.73 -12.20 35.93
CA ARG A 49 -31.69 -12.12 37.40
C ARG A 49 -30.44 -11.35 37.85
N PRO A 50 -30.58 -10.19 38.51
CA PRO A 50 -29.42 -9.41 38.94
C PRO A 50 -28.74 -10.10 40.12
N LYS A 51 -27.58 -10.71 39.89
CA LYS A 51 -26.62 -11.07 40.95
C LYS A 51 -25.45 -10.09 40.93
N PRO A 52 -24.82 -9.77 42.08
CA PRO A 52 -23.83 -8.70 42.19
C PRO A 52 -22.54 -8.92 41.38
N ASP A 53 -22.28 -10.15 40.90
CA ASP A 53 -21.10 -10.52 40.09
C ASP A 53 -21.43 -10.76 38.60
N ALA A 54 -22.60 -10.33 38.13
CA ALA A 54 -23.08 -10.57 36.76
C ALA A 54 -22.39 -9.67 35.72
N THR A 55 -21.16 -9.98 35.34
CA THR A 55 -20.48 -9.36 34.19
C THR A 55 -19.92 -10.36 33.17
N ALA A 56 -20.30 -11.64 33.24
CA ALA A 56 -19.78 -12.65 32.30
C ALA A 56 -20.89 -13.61 31.85
N ILE A 57 -21.43 -13.32 30.67
CA ILE A 57 -22.18 -14.28 29.84
C ILE A 57 -21.21 -15.43 29.53
N SER A 58 -21.46 -16.60 30.11
CA SER A 58 -20.61 -17.78 29.99
C SER A 58 -21.19 -18.78 28.99
N ILE A 59 -20.39 -19.16 28.00
CA ILE A 59 -20.74 -20.17 26.98
C ILE A 59 -19.68 -21.28 26.96
N GLY A 60 -20.04 -22.50 26.60
CA GLY A 60 -19.06 -23.59 26.44
C GLY A 60 -18.49 -23.60 25.01
N CYS A 61 -17.19 -23.37 24.82
CA CYS A 61 -16.57 -23.49 23.50
C CYS A 61 -15.94 -24.88 23.35
N VAL A 62 -16.33 -25.60 22.30
CA VAL A 62 -15.89 -26.99 22.06
C VAL A 62 -15.28 -27.10 20.65
N PRO A 63 -14.04 -27.62 20.51
CA PRO A 63 -13.41 -27.83 19.21
C PRO A 63 -14.01 -29.03 18.46
N ILE A 64 -13.88 -29.01 17.14
CA ILE A 64 -14.17 -30.16 16.28
C ILE A 64 -13.07 -31.22 16.50
N ASN A 65 -13.46 -32.48 16.63
CA ASN A 65 -12.55 -33.60 16.86
C ASN A 65 -11.66 -33.85 15.65
N SER A 66 -10.40 -34.25 15.89
CA SER A 66 -9.48 -34.66 14.81
C SER A 66 -9.78 -36.10 14.37
N PRO A 67 -9.68 -36.44 13.07
CA PRO A 67 -9.83 -37.81 12.59
C PRO A 67 -8.71 -38.75 13.12
N LEU A 68 -7.58 -38.18 13.53
CA LEU A 68 -6.41 -38.92 14.02
C LEU A 68 -6.44 -39.14 15.54
N LEU A 69 -7.42 -38.59 16.25
CA LEU A 69 -7.53 -38.64 17.70
C LEU A 69 -8.89 -39.19 18.13
N ARG A 70 -8.90 -40.09 19.11
CA ARG A 70 -10.15 -40.48 19.78
C ARG A 70 -10.77 -39.26 20.48
N SER A 71 -12.09 -39.23 20.58
CA SER A 71 -12.86 -38.13 21.20
C SER A 71 -12.47 -37.84 22.66
N ASP A 72 -11.82 -38.79 23.32
CA ASP A 72 -11.33 -38.70 24.70
C ASP A 72 -9.89 -38.14 24.81
N GLY A 73 -9.22 -37.90 23.68
CA GLY A 73 -7.92 -37.22 23.62
C GLY A 73 -6.68 -38.06 23.96
N GLN A 74 -6.83 -39.30 24.43
CA GLN A 74 -5.71 -40.07 25.02
C GLN A 74 -4.93 -40.98 24.04
N GLN A 75 -5.49 -41.37 22.88
CA GLN A 75 -4.84 -42.27 21.93
C GLN A 75 -4.91 -41.72 20.49
N LEU A 76 -3.77 -41.76 19.79
CA LEU A 76 -3.71 -41.55 18.34
C LEU A 76 -4.21 -42.82 17.65
N LEU A 77 -5.03 -42.65 16.63
CA LEU A 77 -5.45 -43.74 15.75
C LEU A 77 -4.36 -43.91 14.69
N GLU A 78 -3.78 -45.12 14.59
CA GLU A 78 -2.91 -45.47 13.46
C GLU A 78 -3.78 -45.60 12.18
N ASP A 79 -3.22 -45.28 11.02
CA ASP A 79 -3.89 -45.22 9.69
C ASP A 79 -4.63 -46.51 9.24
N GLY A 80 -4.65 -47.57 10.06
CA GLY A 80 -5.19 -48.89 9.73
C GLY A 80 -6.63 -49.19 10.15
N ASP A 81 -7.33 -48.32 10.90
CA ASP A 81 -8.70 -48.61 11.39
C ASP A 81 -9.78 -47.80 10.63
N THR A 82 -9.69 -47.78 9.30
CA THR A 82 -10.70 -47.23 8.39
C THR A 82 -11.91 -48.18 8.28
N LYS A 83 -12.76 -48.23 9.31
CA LYS A 83 -14.08 -48.91 9.25
C LYS A 83 -15.29 -47.97 9.13
N ASN A 84 -15.07 -46.69 8.83
CA ASN A 84 -16.17 -45.78 8.46
C ASN A 84 -15.84 -44.99 7.17
N PRO A 85 -16.45 -45.33 6.02
CA PRO A 85 -16.15 -44.73 4.73
C PRO A 85 -16.77 -43.33 4.52
N ARG A 86 -17.00 -42.55 5.58
CA ARG A 86 -17.65 -41.22 5.52
C ARG A 86 -16.79 -40.02 5.93
N ARG A 87 -15.49 -40.19 6.22
CA ARG A 87 -14.67 -39.10 6.79
C ARG A 87 -13.33 -38.88 6.09
N VAL A 88 -13.33 -38.84 4.75
CA VAL A 88 -12.10 -38.48 3.99
C VAL A 88 -12.28 -37.24 3.09
N ASP A 89 -13.51 -36.81 2.75
CA ASP A 89 -13.70 -35.71 1.78
C ASP A 89 -14.59 -34.56 2.29
N ASP A 90 -14.17 -33.83 3.34
CA ASP A 90 -14.79 -32.52 3.60
C ASP A 90 -13.79 -31.52 4.23
N GLU A 91 -13.08 -30.80 3.36
CA GLU A 91 -12.40 -29.55 3.73
C GLU A 91 -13.39 -28.41 4.04
N ASN A 92 -14.70 -28.61 3.82
CA ASN A 92 -15.74 -27.57 3.88
C ASN A 92 -16.85 -27.79 4.93
N THR A 93 -16.65 -28.60 5.97
CA THR A 93 -17.67 -28.70 7.04
C THR A 93 -17.80 -27.38 7.81
N ASN A 94 -18.91 -26.66 7.59
CA ASN A 94 -19.23 -25.45 8.35
C ASN A 94 -19.47 -25.83 9.83
N PRO A 95 -18.83 -25.17 10.82
CA PRO A 95 -19.05 -25.45 12.24
C PRO A 95 -20.50 -25.34 12.69
N GLY A 96 -21.31 -24.54 11.99
CA GLY A 96 -22.75 -24.44 12.23
C GLY A 96 -23.55 -25.71 11.86
N ASP A 97 -22.99 -26.59 11.02
CA ASP A 97 -23.65 -27.80 10.52
C ASP A 97 -23.15 -29.10 11.17
N ALA A 98 -22.13 -29.03 12.03
CA ALA A 98 -21.54 -30.17 12.70
C ALA A 98 -22.55 -30.96 13.56
N ASP A 99 -22.37 -32.28 13.66
CA ASP A 99 -23.16 -33.15 14.56
C ASP A 99 -22.40 -33.40 15.88
N HIS A 100 -23.08 -33.88 16.93
CA HIS A 100 -22.48 -34.16 18.24
C HIS A 100 -21.27 -35.11 18.17
N ARG A 101 -21.23 -36.00 17.17
CA ARG A 101 -20.13 -36.97 16.95
C ARG A 101 -18.87 -36.34 16.37
N ASP A 102 -18.97 -35.12 15.87
CA ASP A 102 -17.87 -34.34 15.31
C ASP A 102 -17.24 -33.44 16.39
N LEU A 103 -17.90 -33.27 17.54
CA LEU A 103 -17.40 -32.45 18.65
C LEU A 103 -16.47 -33.26 19.56
N PHE A 104 -15.48 -32.58 20.13
CA PHE A 104 -14.57 -33.15 21.13
C PHE A 104 -15.23 -33.23 22.51
N MET A 105 -14.86 -34.21 23.35
CA MET A 105 -15.49 -34.42 24.67
C MET A 105 -15.08 -33.37 25.72
N TYR A 106 -13.99 -32.65 25.47
CA TYR A 106 -13.47 -31.61 26.36
C TYR A 106 -13.63 -30.24 25.72
N GLY A 107 -13.97 -29.24 26.54
CA GLY A 107 -14.15 -27.87 26.09
C GLY A 107 -13.73 -26.86 27.15
N THR A 108 -13.81 -25.58 26.80
CA THR A 108 -13.48 -24.48 27.70
C THR A 108 -14.68 -23.56 27.82
N VAL A 109 -15.11 -23.28 29.05
CA VAL A 109 -16.08 -22.22 29.33
C VAL A 109 -15.44 -20.90 29.00
N ALA A 110 -16.09 -20.13 28.15
CA ALA A 110 -15.63 -18.87 27.65
C ALA A 110 -16.55 -17.73 28.05
N LYS A 111 -15.95 -16.58 28.33
CA LYS A 111 -16.63 -15.30 28.50
C LYS A 111 -16.65 -14.57 27.15
N ILE A 112 -17.80 -14.03 26.78
CA ILE A 112 -17.90 -13.19 25.58
C ILE A 112 -17.35 -11.80 25.92
N SER A 113 -16.27 -11.39 25.24
CA SER A 113 -15.60 -10.09 25.44
C SER A 113 -16.21 -8.99 24.55
N GLY A 114 -16.71 -9.34 23.36
CA GLY A 114 -17.40 -8.41 22.46
C GLY A 114 -17.52 -8.93 21.03
N VAL A 115 -18.09 -8.13 20.13
CA VAL A 115 -18.16 -8.39 18.69
C VAL A 115 -17.29 -7.35 17.97
N GLN A 116 -16.40 -7.78 17.09
CA GLN A 116 -15.47 -6.93 16.33
C GLN A 116 -15.62 -7.20 14.83
N GLY A 117 -15.80 -6.14 14.04
CA GLY A 117 -15.87 -6.19 12.58
C GLY A 117 -16.24 -4.83 11.99
N ARG A 118 -15.80 -4.54 10.76
CA ARG A 118 -16.11 -3.26 10.07
C ARG A 118 -17.31 -3.37 9.12
N ARG A 119 -17.66 -4.58 8.66
CA ARG A 119 -18.75 -4.89 7.72
C ARG A 119 -19.51 -6.11 8.23
N ALA A 120 -20.77 -6.28 7.84
CA ALA A 120 -21.62 -7.40 8.30
C ALA A 120 -21.00 -8.79 8.01
N ASP A 121 -20.31 -8.95 6.88
CA ASP A 121 -19.67 -10.22 6.48
C ASP A 121 -18.33 -10.51 7.20
N ASP A 122 -17.80 -9.55 7.97
CA ASP A 122 -16.52 -9.67 8.71
C ASP A 122 -16.73 -9.49 10.22
N LEU A 123 -17.95 -9.74 10.71
CA LEU A 123 -18.24 -9.75 12.14
C LEU A 123 -17.64 -11.00 12.78
N SER A 124 -16.85 -10.81 13.84
CA SER A 124 -16.26 -11.87 14.64
C SER A 124 -16.59 -11.68 16.13
N LEU A 125 -16.96 -12.78 16.79
CA LEU A 125 -17.19 -12.85 18.22
C LEU A 125 -15.85 -13.09 18.94
N ILE A 126 -15.49 -12.21 19.88
CA ILE A 126 -14.30 -12.39 20.70
C ILE A 126 -14.69 -13.14 21.97
N VAL A 127 -14.12 -14.34 22.14
CA VAL A 127 -14.36 -15.21 23.30
C VAL A 127 -13.07 -15.43 24.07
N GLU A 128 -13.13 -15.33 25.39
CA GLU A 128 -12.01 -15.54 26.32
C GLU A 128 -12.23 -16.81 27.13
N GLY A 129 -11.31 -17.77 27.05
CA GLY A 129 -11.39 -19.02 27.82
C GLY A 129 -11.17 -18.79 29.31
N VAL A 130 -11.99 -19.41 30.16
CA VAL A 130 -11.96 -19.22 31.62
C VAL A 130 -11.62 -20.52 32.35
N ARG A 131 -12.35 -21.61 32.08
CA ARG A 131 -12.16 -22.92 32.76
C ARG A 131 -12.45 -24.08 31.84
N ARG A 132 -11.76 -25.21 32.03
CA ARG A 132 -12.05 -26.46 31.32
C ARG A 132 -13.29 -27.16 31.86
N PHE A 133 -13.95 -27.90 31.00
CA PHE A 133 -15.02 -28.81 31.38
C PHE A 133 -14.99 -30.07 30.50
N ARG A 134 -15.57 -31.15 31.02
CA ARG A 134 -15.88 -32.35 30.26
C ARG A 134 -17.37 -32.41 29.99
N ILE A 135 -17.76 -32.78 28.78
CA ILE A 135 -19.15 -33.03 28.40
C ILE A 135 -19.54 -34.40 28.95
N ASP A 136 -20.62 -34.47 29.74
CA ASP A 136 -21.18 -35.75 30.17
C ASP A 136 -22.27 -36.22 29.20
N ARG A 137 -23.21 -35.33 28.83
CA ARG A 137 -24.26 -35.61 27.83
C ARG A 137 -24.81 -34.35 27.17
N PHE A 138 -25.20 -34.44 25.89
CA PHE A 138 -25.93 -33.37 25.20
C PHE A 138 -27.42 -33.42 25.55
N THR A 139 -28.01 -32.30 25.95
CA THR A 139 -29.44 -32.14 26.27
C THR A 139 -30.24 -31.57 25.09
N GLN A 140 -29.61 -30.74 24.25
CA GLN A 140 -30.21 -30.13 23.07
C GLN A 140 -29.21 -30.07 21.92
N MET A 141 -29.69 -30.21 20.68
CA MET A 141 -28.86 -30.27 19.46
C MET A 141 -29.04 -29.06 18.53
N ARG A 142 -30.28 -28.60 18.32
CA ARG A 142 -30.63 -27.48 17.44
C ARG A 142 -31.68 -26.60 18.13
N PRO A 143 -31.73 -25.28 17.91
CA PRO A 143 -30.95 -24.47 16.95
C PRO A 143 -29.48 -24.21 17.36
N TYR A 144 -29.11 -24.52 18.60
CA TYR A 144 -27.75 -24.54 19.13
C TYR A 144 -27.61 -25.72 20.12
N PHE A 145 -26.38 -26.12 20.43
CA PHE A 145 -26.10 -27.22 21.35
C PHE A 145 -26.26 -26.81 22.82
N GLU A 146 -26.88 -27.65 23.64
CA GLU A 146 -26.78 -27.56 25.11
C GLU A 146 -26.30 -28.91 25.65
N ALA A 147 -25.41 -28.89 26.65
CA ALA A 147 -24.94 -30.09 27.30
C ALA A 147 -24.78 -29.91 28.81
N GLU A 148 -24.88 -31.03 29.51
CA GLU A 148 -24.45 -31.14 30.90
C GLU A 148 -22.94 -31.32 30.94
N VAL A 149 -22.30 -30.43 31.70
CA VAL A 149 -20.86 -30.36 31.83
C VAL A 149 -20.42 -30.59 33.26
N ALA A 150 -19.31 -31.31 33.42
CA ALA A 150 -18.62 -31.47 34.68
C ALA A 150 -17.42 -30.51 34.73
N TYR A 151 -17.45 -29.57 35.68
CA TYR A 151 -16.30 -28.73 35.99
C TYR A 151 -15.34 -29.47 36.92
N LEU A 152 -14.04 -29.26 36.71
CA LEU A 152 -13.02 -29.60 37.70
C LEU A 152 -12.40 -28.31 38.25
N GLU A 153 -12.35 -28.21 39.58
CA GLU A 153 -11.57 -27.19 40.28
C GLU A 153 -10.09 -27.61 40.29
N GLU A 154 -9.23 -26.74 39.79
CA GLU A 154 -7.77 -26.96 39.75
C GLU A 154 -7.18 -26.72 41.15
N GLU A 155 -7.14 -27.74 42.01
CA GLU A 155 -6.40 -27.64 43.28
C GLU A 155 -4.92 -28.02 43.07
N VAL A 156 -4.06 -27.01 42.94
CA VAL A 156 -2.61 -27.21 43.03
C VAL A 156 -2.22 -27.32 44.50
N LEU A 157 -1.85 -28.52 44.95
CA LEU A 157 -1.26 -28.72 46.26
C LEU A 157 0.14 -28.09 46.27
N VAL A 158 0.28 -26.95 46.95
CA VAL A 158 1.54 -26.17 47.05
C VAL A 158 2.71 -26.99 47.63
N THR A 159 2.43 -28.13 48.27
CA THR A 159 3.41 -29.01 48.91
C THR A 159 4.00 -30.10 47.99
N ASP A 160 3.58 -30.21 46.73
CA ASP A 160 4.11 -31.24 45.82
C ASP A 160 5.45 -30.81 45.17
N ALA A 161 6.53 -31.43 45.62
CA ALA A 161 7.90 -31.16 45.15
C ALA A 161 8.08 -31.47 43.65
N GLU A 162 7.36 -32.47 43.12
CA GLU A 162 7.47 -32.86 41.71
C GLU A 162 6.84 -31.81 40.79
N THR A 163 5.65 -31.31 41.12
CA THR A 163 5.00 -30.22 40.39
C THR A 163 5.83 -28.92 40.45
N GLN A 164 6.49 -28.65 41.57
CA GLN A 164 7.41 -27.51 41.68
C GLN A 164 8.61 -27.64 40.72
N ALA A 165 9.23 -28.82 40.64
CA ALA A 165 10.34 -29.07 39.73
C ALA A 165 9.92 -28.91 38.26
N LEU A 166 8.76 -29.45 37.88
CA LEU A 166 8.21 -29.29 36.53
C LEU A 166 7.90 -27.83 36.19
N PHE A 167 7.36 -27.06 37.14
CA PHE A 167 7.08 -25.64 36.94
C PHE A 167 8.36 -24.81 36.73
N GLU A 168 9.41 -25.09 37.49
CA GLU A 168 10.72 -24.45 37.31
C GLU A 168 11.35 -24.82 35.94
N HIS A 169 11.22 -26.07 35.53
CA HIS A 169 11.65 -26.54 34.20
C HIS A 169 10.90 -25.79 33.09
N LEU A 170 9.56 -25.68 33.18
CA LEU A 170 8.75 -24.94 32.21
C LEU A 170 9.17 -23.46 32.12
N LYS A 171 9.47 -22.82 33.26
CA LYS A 171 10.01 -21.45 33.29
C LYS A 171 11.38 -21.32 32.63
N GLN A 172 12.24 -22.31 32.79
CA GLN A 172 13.54 -22.34 32.13
C GLN A 172 13.39 -22.45 30.61
N LEU A 173 12.59 -23.40 30.12
CA LEU A 173 12.38 -23.60 28.68
C LEU A 173 11.66 -22.41 28.04
N SER A 174 10.67 -21.81 28.71
CA SER A 174 9.98 -20.62 28.18
C SER A 174 10.93 -19.42 28.02
N ARG A 175 11.87 -19.21 28.96
CA ARG A 175 12.93 -18.19 28.81
C ARG A 175 13.84 -18.51 27.63
N GLU A 176 14.24 -19.76 27.47
CA GLU A 176 15.09 -20.20 26.37
C GLU A 176 14.40 -20.07 25.00
N LEU A 177 13.11 -20.38 24.90
CA LEU A 177 12.34 -20.13 23.69
C LEU A 177 12.30 -18.63 23.37
N LEU A 178 12.02 -17.78 24.36
CA LEU A 178 11.96 -16.33 24.17
C LEU A 178 13.31 -15.73 23.76
N THR A 179 14.44 -16.24 24.27
CA THR A 179 15.78 -15.80 23.81
C THR A 179 16.04 -16.25 22.38
N LEU A 180 15.66 -17.47 22.00
CA LEU A 180 15.82 -17.96 20.63
C LEU A 180 14.92 -17.21 19.64
N VAL A 181 13.67 -16.91 19.99
CA VAL A 181 12.78 -16.07 19.17
C VAL A 181 13.35 -14.67 18.98
N ARG A 182 13.94 -14.07 20.03
CA ARG A 182 14.68 -12.81 19.90
C ARG A 182 15.85 -12.93 18.93
N VAL A 183 16.69 -13.96 19.06
CA VAL A 183 17.83 -14.18 18.16
C VAL A 183 17.36 -14.43 16.73
N ALA A 184 16.32 -15.22 16.53
CA ALA A 184 15.75 -15.53 15.22
C ALA A 184 15.11 -14.30 14.55
N SER A 185 14.55 -13.36 15.34
CA SER A 185 14.05 -12.09 14.80
C SER A 185 15.14 -11.20 14.19
N PHE A 186 16.42 -11.45 14.46
CA PHE A 186 17.55 -10.79 13.81
C PHE A 186 18.00 -11.47 12.51
N LEU A 187 17.45 -12.65 12.17
CA LEU A 187 17.81 -13.38 10.96
C LEU A 187 16.82 -13.09 9.81
N PRO A 188 17.30 -12.76 8.60
CA PRO A 188 16.48 -12.24 7.49
C PRO A 188 15.48 -13.24 6.87
N ARG A 189 15.36 -14.47 7.41
CA ARG A 189 14.46 -15.53 6.91
C ARG A 189 13.59 -16.20 7.99
N SER A 190 13.50 -15.62 9.20
CA SER A 190 12.64 -16.19 10.24
C SER A 190 11.19 -15.69 10.10
N SER A 191 10.23 -16.61 9.99
CA SER A 191 8.79 -16.35 9.87
C SER A 191 8.10 -16.01 11.21
N THR A 192 8.85 -15.83 12.30
CA THR A 192 8.29 -15.59 13.63
C THR A 192 8.05 -14.09 13.90
N ASN A 193 6.79 -13.68 13.80
CA ASN A 193 6.30 -12.30 13.90
C ASN A 193 6.16 -11.76 15.35
N LEU A 194 7.05 -12.14 16.29
CA LEU A 194 6.99 -11.60 17.65
C LEU A 194 7.91 -10.37 17.78
N SER A 195 7.31 -9.19 17.97
CA SER A 195 8.10 -7.97 18.16
C SER A 195 8.97 -8.05 19.43
N PRO A 196 10.18 -7.46 19.43
CA PRO A 196 11.11 -7.53 20.57
C PRO A 196 10.52 -6.99 21.88
N LEU A 197 9.61 -6.02 21.80
CA LEU A 197 8.90 -5.43 22.94
C LEU A 197 7.84 -6.39 23.53
N LEU A 198 7.12 -7.12 22.68
CA LEU A 198 6.19 -8.16 23.13
C LEU A 198 6.96 -9.30 23.79
N ALA A 199 8.09 -9.73 23.23
CA ALA A 199 8.96 -10.73 23.87
C ALA A 199 9.42 -10.30 25.28
N ARG A 200 9.68 -9.01 25.52
CA ARG A 200 10.02 -8.48 26.85
C ARG A 200 8.83 -8.43 27.81
N ARG A 201 7.64 -8.08 27.32
CA ARG A 201 6.40 -8.16 28.14
C ARG A 201 6.06 -9.61 28.50
N LEU A 202 6.28 -10.55 27.58
CA LEU A 202 6.09 -11.98 27.80
C LEU A 202 7.09 -12.54 28.82
N GLU A 203 8.36 -12.12 28.74
CA GLU A 203 9.37 -12.50 29.74
C GLU A 203 9.01 -12.02 31.15
N LEU A 204 8.51 -10.77 31.27
CA LEU A 204 7.99 -10.24 32.54
C LEU A 204 6.71 -10.95 33.00
N TYR A 205 5.88 -11.42 32.07
CA TYR A 205 4.68 -12.18 32.38
C TYR A 205 5.05 -13.56 32.96
N VAL A 206 5.97 -14.29 32.31
CA VAL A 206 6.47 -15.59 32.76
C VAL A 206 7.16 -15.50 34.12
N SER A 207 7.95 -14.44 34.37
CA SER A 207 8.68 -14.28 35.63
C SER A 207 7.77 -14.00 36.82
N LYS A 208 6.65 -13.30 36.62
CA LYS A 208 5.68 -12.95 37.68
C LYS A 208 4.78 -14.09 38.14
N LYS A 209 4.63 -15.17 37.36
CA LYS A 209 3.74 -16.30 37.70
C LYS A 209 4.27 -17.12 38.87
N ARG A 210 3.39 -17.57 39.76
CA ARG A 210 3.72 -18.41 40.93
C ARG A 210 3.30 -19.86 40.69
N LEU A 211 3.68 -20.78 41.59
CA LEU A 211 3.37 -22.22 41.46
C LEU A 211 1.86 -22.48 41.31
N VAL A 212 1.02 -21.67 41.96
CA VAL A 212 -0.45 -21.71 41.86
C VAL A 212 -0.94 -21.45 40.42
N ASP A 213 -0.16 -20.73 39.62
CA ASP A 213 -0.49 -20.39 38.24
C ASP A 213 0.12 -21.36 37.21
N ALA A 214 0.64 -22.52 37.64
CA ALA A 214 1.37 -23.44 36.77
C ALA A 214 0.53 -23.91 35.56
N GLY A 215 -0.74 -24.25 35.77
CA GLY A 215 -1.67 -24.63 34.70
C GLY A 215 -1.91 -23.50 33.70
N VAL A 216 -2.14 -22.28 34.19
CA VAL A 216 -2.35 -21.09 33.35
C VAL A 216 -1.11 -20.75 32.52
N LEU A 217 0.09 -20.92 33.08
CA LEU A 217 1.33 -20.72 32.33
C LEU A 217 1.50 -21.77 31.23
N ALA A 218 1.17 -23.04 31.50
CA ALA A 218 1.22 -24.11 30.50
C ALA A 218 0.28 -23.84 29.32
N ASP A 219 -0.94 -23.40 29.61
CA ASP A 219 -1.96 -23.06 28.60
C ASP A 219 -1.51 -21.88 27.73
N PHE A 220 -0.94 -20.87 28.38
CA PHE A 220 -0.41 -19.70 27.69
C PHE A 220 0.78 -20.05 26.77
N MET A 221 1.71 -20.88 27.23
CA MET A 221 2.85 -21.32 26.42
C MET A 221 2.40 -22.18 25.24
N THR A 222 1.36 -23.00 25.40
CA THR A 222 0.78 -23.80 24.30
C THR A 222 0.25 -22.93 23.17
N ASN A 223 -0.25 -21.73 23.47
CA ASN A 223 -0.69 -20.78 22.45
C ASN A 223 0.46 -20.13 21.67
N ILE A 224 1.59 -19.92 22.33
CA ILE A 224 2.77 -19.28 21.74
C ILE A 224 3.52 -20.26 20.84
N VAL A 225 3.51 -21.54 21.21
CA VAL A 225 4.20 -22.60 20.48
C VAL A 225 3.39 -23.03 19.25
N GLU A 226 4.08 -23.21 18.12
CA GLU A 226 3.51 -23.86 16.94
C GLU A 226 3.29 -25.35 17.23
N ALA A 227 2.07 -25.71 17.59
CA ALA A 227 1.65 -27.08 17.89
C ALA A 227 0.52 -27.53 16.95
N SER A 228 0.49 -28.82 16.62
CA SER A 228 -0.56 -29.43 15.79
C SER A 228 -1.93 -29.39 16.49
N LEU A 229 -3.01 -29.58 15.74
CA LEU A 229 -4.36 -29.63 16.32
C LEU A 229 -4.47 -30.75 17.36
N GLU A 230 -3.91 -31.92 17.07
CA GLU A 230 -3.92 -33.10 17.94
C GLU A 230 -3.20 -32.82 19.27
N GLU A 231 -2.06 -32.14 19.22
CA GLU A 231 -1.28 -31.75 20.40
C GLU A 231 -2.06 -30.77 21.28
N LYS A 232 -2.73 -29.79 20.68
CA LYS A 232 -3.59 -28.83 21.40
C LYS A 232 -4.81 -29.51 22.02
N LEU A 233 -5.41 -30.47 21.33
CA LEU A 233 -6.53 -31.26 21.86
C LEU A 233 -6.11 -32.15 23.04
N ARG A 234 -4.91 -32.73 22.99
CA ARG A 234 -4.32 -33.49 24.12
C ARG A 234 -4.13 -32.63 25.36
N ILE A 235 -3.61 -31.41 25.19
CA ILE A 235 -3.42 -30.45 26.29
C ILE A 235 -4.77 -29.95 26.84
N LEU A 236 -5.81 -29.86 26.00
CA LEU A 236 -7.16 -29.57 26.46
C LEU A 236 -7.75 -30.73 27.29
N ALA A 237 -7.48 -31.98 26.88
CA ALA A 237 -7.92 -33.20 27.58
C ALA A 237 -7.09 -33.50 28.85
N ALA A 238 -5.89 -32.94 28.99
CA ALA A 238 -5.03 -33.08 30.16
C ALA A 238 -5.58 -32.29 31.36
N LEU A 239 -6.46 -32.93 32.13
CA LEU A 239 -7.10 -32.33 33.31
C LEU A 239 -6.10 -32.11 34.45
N ASP A 240 -5.21 -33.07 34.70
CA ASP A 240 -4.17 -32.94 35.72
C ASP A 240 -3.10 -31.92 35.30
N VAL A 241 -2.73 -31.03 36.22
CA VAL A 241 -1.71 -29.99 35.99
C VAL A 241 -0.35 -30.65 35.73
N LYS A 242 -0.05 -31.77 36.39
CA LYS A 242 1.23 -32.46 36.23
C LYS A 242 1.41 -33.03 34.82
N ASP A 243 0.41 -33.77 34.33
CA ASP A 243 0.42 -34.32 32.97
C ASP A 243 0.49 -33.20 31.91
N ARG A 244 -0.22 -32.10 32.16
CA ARG A 244 -0.21 -30.92 31.31
C ARG A 244 1.17 -30.27 31.23
N LEU A 245 1.84 -30.07 32.37
CA LEU A 245 3.20 -29.55 32.42
C LEU A 245 4.17 -30.45 31.63
N ASN A 246 4.09 -31.77 31.81
CA ASN A 246 4.91 -32.71 31.07
C ASN A 246 4.72 -32.62 29.55
N GLN A 247 3.46 -32.58 29.08
CA GLN A 247 3.17 -32.45 27.65
C GLN A 247 3.70 -31.13 27.08
N VAL A 248 3.49 -30.00 27.77
CA VAL A 248 3.95 -28.69 27.29
C VAL A 248 5.48 -28.58 27.33
N ILE A 249 6.14 -29.15 28.34
CA ILE A 249 7.61 -29.22 28.43
C ILE A 249 8.18 -30.03 27.26
N GLN A 250 7.55 -31.15 26.89
CA GLN A 250 7.96 -31.96 25.75
C GLN A 250 7.85 -31.18 24.44
N LEU A 251 6.72 -30.50 24.20
CA LEU A 251 6.52 -29.68 22.99
C LEU A 251 7.52 -28.52 22.90
N LEU A 252 7.73 -27.80 24.01
CA LEU A 252 8.69 -26.71 24.08
C LEU A 252 10.11 -27.19 23.80
N SER A 253 10.50 -28.34 24.36
CA SER A 253 11.82 -28.91 24.16
C SER A 253 12.08 -29.27 22.69
N GLN A 254 11.10 -29.90 22.03
CA GLN A 254 11.18 -30.26 20.61
C GLN A 254 11.30 -29.03 19.71
N GLN A 255 10.51 -27.99 19.99
CA GLN A 255 10.52 -26.73 19.25
C GLN A 255 11.83 -25.95 19.44
N ILE A 256 12.35 -25.87 20.66
CA ILE A 256 13.66 -25.26 20.96
C ILE A 256 14.78 -25.99 20.20
N GLN A 257 14.75 -27.32 20.14
CA GLN A 257 15.73 -28.10 19.38
C GLN A 257 15.65 -27.83 17.88
N GLY A 258 14.44 -27.77 17.30
CA GLY A 258 14.21 -27.42 15.90
C GLY A 258 14.69 -26.00 15.55
N MET A 259 14.38 -25.02 16.40
CA MET A 259 14.84 -23.64 16.22
C MET A 259 16.37 -23.53 16.35
N LYS A 260 16.99 -24.19 17.32
CA LYS A 260 18.46 -24.24 17.45
C LYS A 260 19.12 -24.84 16.20
N GLY A 261 18.53 -25.88 15.61
CA GLY A 261 19.00 -26.47 14.36
C GLY A 261 18.92 -25.50 13.19
N THR A 262 17.77 -24.85 13.03
CA THR A 262 17.52 -23.87 11.95
C THR A 262 18.41 -22.65 12.07
N VAL A 263 18.61 -22.12 13.28
CA VAL A 263 19.51 -20.98 13.54
C VAL A 263 20.96 -21.35 13.21
N LYS A 264 21.42 -22.56 13.56
CA LYS A 264 22.76 -23.04 13.19
C LYS A 264 22.92 -23.18 11.67
N ILE A 265 21.96 -23.78 10.97
CA ILE A 265 21.99 -23.94 9.51
C ILE A 265 21.93 -22.58 8.81
N THR A 266 21.08 -21.66 9.29
CA THR A 266 20.93 -20.32 8.71
C THR A 266 22.19 -19.48 8.91
N ALA A 267 22.83 -19.54 10.09
CA ALA A 267 24.10 -18.87 10.34
C ALA A 267 25.24 -19.40 9.45
N ILE A 268 25.26 -20.72 9.18
CA ILE A 268 26.26 -21.36 8.30
C ILE A 268 25.99 -21.07 6.82
N THR A 269 24.73 -20.93 6.41
CA THR A 269 24.37 -20.64 5.02
C THR A 269 24.46 -19.15 4.68
N SER A 270 24.33 -18.25 5.67
CA SER A 270 24.53 -16.80 5.47
C SER A 270 25.99 -16.38 5.23
N SER A 271 26.97 -17.25 5.50
CA SER A 271 28.39 -16.98 5.24
C SER A 271 28.89 -17.48 3.87
N ILE A 272 27.99 -18.01 3.02
CA ILE A 272 28.33 -18.49 1.67
C ILE A 272 27.30 -17.92 0.67
N PRO A 273 27.69 -17.11 -0.33
CA PRO A 273 26.79 -16.70 -1.40
C PRO A 273 26.41 -17.93 -2.24
N SER A 274 25.14 -18.27 -2.29
CA SER A 274 24.64 -19.41 -3.06
C SER A 274 24.55 -19.10 -4.54
N ASN A 275 25.32 -19.82 -5.34
CA ASN A 275 24.91 -20.21 -6.68
C ASN A 275 25.18 -21.72 -6.84
N GLN A 276 24.20 -22.42 -7.41
CA GLN A 276 24.09 -23.88 -7.60
C GLN A 276 23.55 -24.67 -6.40
N GLY A 277 22.35 -25.22 -6.61
CA GLY A 277 21.76 -26.20 -5.72
C GLY A 277 22.41 -27.56 -5.89
N LEU A 278 22.75 -28.20 -4.78
CA LEU A 278 22.98 -29.64 -4.70
C LEU A 278 22.53 -30.16 -3.33
N ASN A 279 21.79 -31.25 -3.38
CA ASN A 279 21.35 -32.03 -2.23
C ASN A 279 22.56 -32.55 -1.43
N ILE A 280 22.69 -32.11 -0.18
CA ILE A 280 23.73 -32.56 0.76
C ILE A 280 23.05 -33.31 1.92
N ASN A 281 22.67 -34.54 1.63
CA ASN A 281 22.63 -35.59 2.64
C ASN A 281 23.59 -36.68 2.13
N ASN A 282 24.67 -36.90 2.89
CA ASN A 282 25.73 -37.91 2.71
C ASN A 282 27.01 -37.48 1.99
N ILE A 283 27.89 -36.71 2.66
CA ILE A 283 29.33 -36.72 2.35
C ILE A 283 30.16 -36.77 3.65
N SER A 284 31.02 -37.79 3.73
CA SER A 284 31.88 -38.14 4.87
C SER A 284 33.06 -37.17 5.05
N ARG A 285 33.55 -37.04 6.30
CA ARG A 285 34.63 -36.12 6.72
C ARG A 285 35.91 -36.23 5.89
N LYS A 286 36.20 -37.36 5.24
CA LYS A 286 37.43 -37.58 4.46
C LYS A 286 37.45 -36.89 3.10
N ASP A 287 36.29 -36.58 2.50
CA ASP A 287 36.23 -35.94 1.18
C ASP A 287 36.31 -34.41 1.25
N ARG A 288 36.05 -33.81 2.44
CA ARG A 288 36.19 -32.37 2.68
C ARG A 288 37.65 -31.92 2.64
N ASP A 289 38.57 -32.69 3.21
CA ASP A 289 39.98 -32.29 3.33
C ASP A 289 40.70 -32.31 1.97
N ALA A 290 40.30 -33.20 1.06
CA ALA A 290 40.81 -33.25 -0.30
C ALA A 290 40.32 -32.09 -1.18
N LEU A 291 39.09 -31.60 -0.94
CA LEU A 291 38.52 -30.46 -1.65
C LEU A 291 39.11 -29.12 -1.18
N ILE A 292 39.41 -28.99 0.13
CA ILE A 292 40.06 -27.79 0.69
C ILE A 292 41.49 -27.64 0.14
N SER A 293 42.24 -28.74 0.04
CA SER A 293 43.60 -28.73 -0.52
C SER A 293 43.63 -28.38 -2.00
N ARG A 294 42.54 -28.64 -2.74
CA ARG A 294 42.42 -28.33 -4.18
C ARG A 294 41.87 -26.92 -4.43
N ALA A 295 41.05 -26.39 -3.52
CA ALA A 295 40.49 -25.04 -3.59
C ALA A 295 41.54 -23.94 -3.30
N MET A 296 42.53 -24.21 -2.43
CA MET A 296 43.60 -23.25 -2.11
C MET A 296 44.61 -23.04 -3.27
N ASN A 297 44.63 -23.92 -4.27
CA ASN A 297 45.46 -23.75 -5.48
C ASN A 297 44.74 -23.01 -6.64
N GLY A 298 43.46 -22.62 -6.46
CA GLY A 298 42.61 -22.09 -7.54
C GLY A 298 42.44 -20.57 -7.60
N PHE A 299 43.00 -19.81 -6.66
CA PHE A 299 42.81 -18.35 -6.56
C PHE A 299 44.15 -17.59 -6.51
N GLY A 300 44.99 -17.75 -7.54
CA GLY A 300 46.22 -16.95 -7.67
C GLY A 300 46.77 -16.89 -9.10
N GLY A 301 46.63 -15.72 -9.74
CA GLY A 301 47.35 -15.30 -10.95
C GLY A 301 46.87 -13.90 -11.34
N PHE A 302 47.65 -12.86 -11.59
CA PHE A 302 49.07 -12.64 -11.96
C PHE A 302 49.50 -11.27 -11.35
N ASN A 303 50.75 -10.98 -10.98
CA ASN A 303 51.94 -10.78 -11.84
C ASN A 303 53.24 -10.79 -10.97
N PRO A 304 54.47 -10.81 -11.54
CA PRO A 304 55.50 -11.76 -11.15
C PRO A 304 56.77 -11.09 -10.60
N GLY A 305 57.62 -11.90 -9.97
CA GLY A 305 58.98 -11.51 -9.63
C GLY A 305 59.12 -11.13 -8.17
N PHE A 306 59.54 -12.09 -7.36
CA PHE A 306 60.80 -12.00 -6.62
C PHE A 306 61.11 -13.39 -6.05
N SER A 307 62.29 -13.89 -6.39
CA SER A 307 62.82 -15.16 -5.92
C SER A 307 62.98 -15.12 -4.39
N ALA A 308 62.61 -16.23 -3.73
CA ALA A 308 63.03 -16.47 -2.36
C ALA A 308 64.56 -16.43 -2.26
N PRO A 309 65.10 -15.92 -1.16
CA PRO A 309 65.68 -16.87 -0.23
C PRO A 309 65.47 -16.51 1.25
N GLY A 310 65.35 -17.56 2.06
CA GLY A 310 66.04 -17.60 3.35
C GLY A 310 65.22 -17.19 4.57
N ALA A 311 65.11 -18.16 5.48
CA ALA A 311 64.76 -18.05 6.88
C ALA A 311 65.30 -16.78 7.59
N GLY A 312 64.46 -16.19 8.44
CA GLY A 312 64.84 -15.16 9.40
C GLY A 312 63.61 -14.60 10.10
N ASP A 313 63.65 -14.65 11.43
CA ASP A 313 62.76 -14.02 12.40
C ASP A 313 62.75 -12.48 12.26
N GLU A 314 61.81 -11.83 12.96
CA GLU A 314 61.64 -10.38 13.20
C GLU A 314 60.73 -9.57 12.25
N GLY A 315 59.68 -8.98 12.82
CA GLY A 315 58.97 -7.84 12.23
C GLY A 315 57.46 -7.79 12.48
N ALA A 316 57.06 -7.27 13.64
CA ALA A 316 55.74 -6.65 13.78
C ALA A 316 55.68 -5.42 12.85
N ASP A 317 54.65 -5.32 12.00
CA ASP A 317 54.02 -4.06 11.51
C ASP A 317 53.35 -4.28 10.14
N GLU A 318 52.02 -4.52 10.09
CA GLU A 318 51.25 -4.39 8.83
C GLU A 318 49.71 -4.14 9.02
N GLU A 319 49.30 -3.37 10.04
CA GLU A 319 47.91 -2.85 10.17
C GLU A 319 47.71 -1.30 10.22
N PRO A 320 48.58 -0.40 9.68
CA PRO A 320 48.31 1.05 9.72
C PRO A 320 47.55 1.69 8.53
N ASN A 321 47.22 0.97 7.46
CA ASN A 321 46.77 1.63 6.20
C ASN A 321 45.32 2.17 6.22
N GLU A 322 44.37 1.49 6.89
CA GLU A 322 42.95 1.88 6.85
C GLU A 322 42.66 3.24 7.50
N LEU A 323 43.38 3.58 8.57
CA LEU A 323 43.19 4.85 9.28
C LEU A 323 43.68 6.06 8.46
N GLU A 324 44.74 5.87 7.67
CA GLU A 324 45.26 6.92 6.79
C GLU A 324 44.31 7.18 5.61
N GLU A 325 43.71 6.12 5.05
CA GLU A 325 42.68 6.25 4.03
C GLU A 325 41.46 7.03 4.51
N LEU A 326 40.95 6.73 5.71
CA LEU A 326 39.83 7.48 6.29
C LEU A 326 40.18 8.96 6.51
N LYS A 327 41.39 9.24 6.99
CA LYS A 327 41.87 10.60 7.17
C LYS A 327 41.95 11.36 5.85
N LYS A 328 42.38 10.70 4.77
CA LYS A 328 42.42 11.26 3.41
C LYS A 328 41.01 11.56 2.88
N LYS A 329 40.05 10.64 3.06
CA LYS A 329 38.65 10.87 2.64
C LYS A 329 38.01 12.07 3.36
N ILE A 330 38.29 12.24 4.65
CA ILE A 330 37.79 13.36 5.46
C ILE A 330 38.36 14.71 4.97
N SER A 331 39.65 14.76 4.61
CA SER A 331 40.25 15.99 4.08
C SER A 331 39.73 16.33 2.68
N GLU A 332 39.46 15.31 1.85
CA GLU A 332 38.84 15.48 0.53
C GLU A 332 37.39 15.97 0.61
N ALA A 333 36.62 15.55 1.62
CA ALA A 333 35.21 15.89 1.78
C ALA A 333 34.91 17.39 2.08
N ARG A 334 35.94 18.17 2.48
CA ARG A 334 35.83 19.60 2.84
C ARG A 334 34.62 19.88 3.74
N LEU A 335 34.68 19.29 4.94
CA LEU A 335 33.65 19.38 5.98
C LEU A 335 33.42 20.81 6.47
N THR A 336 32.22 21.07 7.02
CA THR A 336 31.95 22.29 7.79
C THR A 336 32.82 22.33 9.05
N PRO A 337 33.12 23.50 9.62
CA PRO A 337 33.96 23.60 10.82
C PRO A 337 33.40 22.84 12.03
N GLU A 338 32.08 22.68 12.11
CA GLU A 338 31.42 21.86 13.12
C GLU A 338 31.60 20.36 12.85
N ALA A 339 31.35 19.93 11.61
CA ALA A 339 31.50 18.52 11.23
C ALA A 339 32.96 18.05 11.32
N GLN A 340 33.91 18.92 10.99
CA GLN A 340 35.35 18.63 11.09
C GLN A 340 35.79 18.41 12.54
N LYS A 341 35.33 19.24 13.48
CA LYS A 341 35.60 19.03 14.93
C LYS A 341 35.07 17.70 15.44
N VAL A 342 33.88 17.28 14.98
CA VAL A 342 33.28 15.98 15.35
C VAL A 342 34.07 14.84 14.71
N ALA A 343 34.40 14.93 13.43
CA ALA A 343 35.20 13.93 12.72
C ALA A 343 36.57 13.73 13.38
N ASP A 344 37.28 14.80 13.72
CA ASP A 344 38.59 14.74 14.40
C ASP A 344 38.50 14.08 15.78
N ARG A 345 37.40 14.33 16.51
CA ARG A 345 37.16 13.73 17.83
C ARG A 345 36.92 12.22 17.70
N GLU A 346 36.07 11.81 16.77
CA GLU A 346 35.77 10.39 16.55
C GLU A 346 36.96 9.63 15.96
N LEU A 347 37.77 10.26 15.10
CA LEU A 347 39.00 9.65 14.57
C LEU A 347 40.05 9.44 15.68
N LYS A 348 40.22 10.41 16.59
CA LYS A 348 41.06 10.26 17.79
C LYS A 348 40.55 9.14 18.72
N ARG A 349 39.23 8.97 18.81
CA ARG A 349 38.61 7.88 19.60
C ARG A 349 38.84 6.52 18.94
N LEU A 350 38.64 6.42 17.63
CA LEU A 350 38.85 5.21 16.83
C LEU A 350 40.31 4.73 16.93
N LYS A 351 41.29 5.65 16.87
CA LYS A 351 42.72 5.31 17.02
C LYS A 351 43.08 4.73 18.40
N LYS A 352 42.31 5.02 19.45
CA LYS A 352 42.55 4.51 20.82
C LYS A 352 41.79 3.22 21.11
N MET A 353 40.79 2.88 20.29
CA MET A 353 39.95 1.70 20.49
C MET A 353 40.59 0.44 19.92
N ASN A 354 40.32 -0.69 20.55
CA ASN A 354 40.77 -1.99 20.03
C ASN A 354 39.81 -2.48 18.92
N PRO A 355 40.30 -2.89 17.74
CA PRO A 355 39.47 -3.40 16.64
C PRO A 355 38.51 -4.55 17.01
N ALA A 356 38.83 -5.34 18.05
CA ALA A 356 37.95 -6.41 18.52
C ALA A 356 36.68 -5.94 19.25
N GLN A 357 36.56 -4.64 19.59
CA GLN A 357 35.40 -4.09 20.28
C GLN A 357 34.23 -3.82 19.32
N ALA A 358 33.00 -4.12 19.74
CA ALA A 358 31.80 -3.84 18.95
C ALA A 358 31.61 -2.34 18.60
N GLU A 359 32.10 -1.43 19.45
CA GLU A 359 32.05 0.02 19.19
C GLU A 359 32.98 0.46 18.06
N TYR A 360 34.07 -0.28 17.79
CA TYR A 360 35.04 0.08 16.75
C TYR A 360 34.38 0.08 15.38
N GLY A 361 33.63 -0.96 15.05
CA GLY A 361 32.90 -1.06 13.79
C GLY A 361 31.86 0.05 13.61
N VAL A 362 31.14 0.41 14.68
CA VAL A 362 30.14 1.49 14.65
C VAL A 362 30.80 2.85 14.45
N CYS A 363 31.89 3.14 15.16
CA CYS A 363 32.63 4.40 15.02
C CYS A 363 33.29 4.51 13.65
N ARG A 364 33.86 3.43 13.12
CA ARG A 364 34.41 3.37 11.75
C ARG A 364 33.33 3.69 10.72
N THR A 365 32.20 2.97 10.76
CA THR A 365 31.08 3.16 9.83
C THR A 365 30.53 4.59 9.90
N TYR A 366 30.48 5.17 11.10
CA TYR A 366 30.06 6.55 11.30
C TYR A 366 31.02 7.55 10.63
N VAL A 367 32.32 7.40 10.82
CA VAL A 367 33.35 8.25 10.21
C VAL A 367 33.36 8.10 8.69
N GLU A 368 33.20 6.87 8.17
CA GLU A 368 33.02 6.61 6.74
C GLU A 368 31.78 7.33 6.20
N THR A 369 30.65 7.23 6.90
CA THR A 369 29.39 7.90 6.51
C THR A 369 29.57 9.42 6.48
N LEU A 370 30.24 10.01 7.46
CA LEU A 370 30.53 11.46 7.46
C LEU A 370 31.38 11.91 6.27
N ALA A 371 32.35 11.08 5.87
CA ALA A 371 33.25 11.38 4.77
C ALA A 371 32.57 11.25 3.40
N GLU A 372 31.57 10.39 3.27
CA GLU A 372 30.82 10.18 2.02
C GLU A 372 29.68 11.17 1.81
N VAL A 373 29.20 11.83 2.87
CA VAL A 373 28.17 12.87 2.74
C VAL A 373 28.74 14.09 2.01
N PRO A 374 28.09 14.59 0.94
CA PRO A 374 28.58 15.72 0.17
C PRO A 374 28.27 17.05 0.86
N TRP A 375 29.24 17.58 1.62
CA TRP A 375 29.10 18.87 2.31
C TRP A 375 29.22 20.07 1.35
N SER A 376 30.21 20.03 0.44
CA SER A 376 30.53 21.15 -0.47
C SER A 376 30.37 20.82 -1.96
N ALA A 377 30.49 19.55 -2.34
CA ALA A 377 30.39 19.12 -3.73
C ALA A 377 29.00 19.42 -4.32
N ALA A 378 28.94 20.21 -5.39
CA ALA A 378 27.72 20.61 -6.08
C ALA A 378 27.87 20.40 -7.59
N THR A 379 26.79 20.06 -8.29
CA THR A 379 26.74 20.15 -9.76
C THR A 379 26.57 21.60 -10.20
N GLU A 380 27.19 21.98 -11.31
CA GLU A 380 26.92 23.28 -11.95
C GLU A 380 25.54 23.26 -12.61
N ASP A 381 24.69 24.19 -12.21
CA ASP A 381 23.36 24.32 -12.81
C ASP A 381 23.47 24.94 -14.21
N GLN A 382 22.82 24.32 -15.18
CA GLN A 382 22.83 24.79 -16.56
C GLN A 382 21.68 25.80 -16.81
N LEU A 383 21.71 26.95 -16.13
CA LEU A 383 20.63 27.95 -16.10
C LEU A 383 20.91 29.22 -16.93
N GLY A 384 21.39 29.05 -18.17
CA GLY A 384 21.61 30.12 -19.14
C GLY A 384 20.36 30.63 -19.87
N VAL A 385 20.57 31.55 -20.83
CA VAL A 385 19.50 32.18 -21.64
C VAL A 385 18.69 31.15 -22.43
N GLU A 386 19.35 30.11 -22.92
CA GLU A 386 18.75 29.03 -23.72
C GLU A 386 18.07 27.94 -22.89
N THR A 387 18.22 27.93 -21.57
CA THR A 387 17.75 26.82 -20.71
C THR A 387 16.26 26.58 -20.84
N LEU A 388 15.44 27.62 -20.96
CA LEU A 388 13.98 27.46 -21.13
C LEU A 388 13.64 26.82 -22.48
N LYS A 389 14.36 27.18 -23.57
CA LYS A 389 14.16 26.58 -24.89
C LYS A 389 14.58 25.11 -24.88
N ARG A 390 15.73 24.81 -24.27
CA ARG A 390 16.24 23.45 -24.13
C ARG A 390 15.34 22.60 -23.23
N ALA A 391 14.90 23.13 -22.09
CA ALA A 391 13.98 22.45 -21.19
C ALA A 391 12.65 22.16 -21.88
N ARG A 392 12.13 23.10 -22.66
CA ARG A 392 10.92 22.87 -23.47
C ARG A 392 11.13 21.76 -24.48
N LYS A 393 12.22 21.82 -25.26
CA LYS A 393 12.57 20.79 -26.23
C LYS A 393 12.71 19.41 -25.56
N GLN A 394 13.42 19.33 -24.44
CA GLN A 394 13.58 18.09 -23.68
C GLN A 394 12.24 17.54 -23.18
N LEU A 395 11.37 18.40 -22.65
CA LEU A 395 10.03 17.99 -22.19
C LEU A 395 9.13 17.55 -23.35
N ASP A 396 9.26 18.17 -24.51
CA ASP A 396 8.54 17.81 -25.73
C ASP A 396 9.04 16.51 -26.35
N ASP A 397 10.36 16.28 -26.34
CA ASP A 397 11.00 15.07 -26.84
C ASP A 397 10.75 13.86 -25.92
N ASP A 398 10.66 14.05 -24.59
CA ASP A 398 10.48 12.97 -23.61
C ASP A 398 9.01 12.60 -23.34
N HIS A 399 8.08 13.53 -23.60
CA HIS A 399 6.65 13.35 -23.28
C HIS A 399 5.75 13.90 -24.39
N TYR A 400 4.83 13.08 -24.87
CA TYR A 400 3.77 13.53 -25.77
C TYR A 400 2.66 14.29 -25.01
N GLY A 401 2.10 15.32 -25.64
CA GLY A 401 0.98 16.09 -25.07
C GLY A 401 1.35 16.92 -23.83
N LEU A 402 0.47 16.93 -22.82
CA LEU A 402 0.65 17.58 -21.52
C LEU A 402 1.00 19.09 -21.56
N GLN A 403 0.49 19.84 -22.54
CA GLN A 403 0.86 21.25 -22.77
C GLN A 403 0.66 22.14 -21.54
N LYS A 404 -0.46 21.98 -20.81
CA LYS A 404 -0.74 22.73 -19.57
C LYS A 404 0.34 22.49 -18.50
N ILE A 405 0.79 21.24 -18.39
CA ILE A 405 1.77 20.81 -17.39
C ILE A 405 3.17 21.27 -17.77
N LYS A 406 3.56 21.07 -19.03
CA LYS A 406 4.84 21.56 -19.56
C LYS A 406 4.96 23.07 -19.39
N LYS A 407 3.90 23.83 -19.69
CA LYS A 407 3.86 25.28 -19.43
C LYS A 407 4.08 25.58 -17.96
N ARG A 408 3.42 24.87 -17.05
CA ARG A 408 3.58 25.08 -15.60
C ARG A 408 4.98 24.77 -15.08
N LEU A 409 5.60 23.70 -15.59
CA LEU A 409 6.98 23.36 -15.26
C LEU A 409 7.96 24.40 -15.81
N LEU A 410 7.72 24.93 -17.00
CA LEU A 410 8.53 26.02 -17.56
C LEU A 410 8.38 27.31 -16.75
N GLU A 411 7.17 27.64 -16.29
CA GLU A 411 6.93 28.75 -15.34
C GLU A 411 7.74 28.57 -14.06
N TYR A 412 7.72 27.36 -13.48
CA TYR A 412 8.50 27.02 -12.29
C TYR A 412 10.01 27.18 -12.52
N LEU A 413 10.53 26.63 -13.62
CA LEU A 413 11.94 26.74 -14.00
C LEU A 413 12.36 28.20 -14.26
N ALA A 414 11.47 29.00 -14.84
CA ALA A 414 11.73 30.43 -15.06
C ALA A 414 11.82 31.19 -13.74
N VAL A 415 10.94 30.92 -12.78
CA VAL A 415 11.01 31.51 -11.43
C VAL A 415 12.29 31.08 -10.71
N LEU A 416 12.67 29.80 -10.81
CA LEU A 416 13.90 29.29 -10.21
C LEU A 416 15.14 29.98 -10.79
N ARG A 417 15.19 30.14 -12.11
CA ARG A 417 16.26 30.88 -12.79
C ARG A 417 16.34 32.34 -12.33
N LEU A 418 15.20 33.03 -12.22
CA LEU A 418 15.16 34.43 -11.77
C LEU A 418 15.67 34.57 -10.33
N LYS A 419 15.29 33.65 -9.43
CA LYS A 419 15.79 33.66 -8.05
C LYS A 419 17.30 33.45 -7.97
N GLN A 420 17.83 32.50 -8.74
CA GLN A 420 19.27 32.27 -8.77
C GLN A 420 20.04 33.46 -9.33
N ALA A 421 19.57 34.10 -10.40
CA ALA A 421 20.21 35.29 -10.94
C ALA A 421 20.27 36.42 -9.90
N VAL A 422 19.18 36.65 -9.17
CA VAL A 422 19.16 37.63 -8.08
C VAL A 422 20.13 37.24 -6.95
N ASN A 423 20.20 35.95 -6.60
CA ASN A 423 21.12 35.47 -5.56
C ASN A 423 22.58 35.58 -5.98
N SER A 424 22.93 35.28 -7.25
CA SER A 424 24.29 35.47 -7.77
C SER A 424 24.68 36.95 -7.81
N ASP A 425 23.75 37.85 -8.15
CA ASP A 425 23.99 39.29 -8.15
C ASP A 425 24.23 39.81 -6.72
N ILE A 426 23.45 39.32 -5.74
CA ILE A 426 23.66 39.65 -4.31
C ILE A 426 24.99 39.08 -3.82
N GLU A 427 25.38 37.87 -4.23
CA GLU A 427 26.65 37.26 -3.82
C GLU A 427 27.86 37.98 -4.43
N ALA A 428 27.75 38.46 -5.67
CA ALA A 428 28.70 39.37 -6.30
C ALA A 428 28.79 40.71 -5.54
N GLN A 429 27.66 41.25 -5.06
CA GLN A 429 27.66 42.47 -4.23
C GLN A 429 28.27 42.24 -2.84
N ILE A 430 28.03 41.08 -2.22
CA ILE A 430 28.60 40.72 -0.92
C ILE A 430 30.11 40.50 -1.03
N SER A 431 30.57 39.81 -2.07
CA SER A 431 32.01 39.62 -2.31
C SER A 431 32.70 40.97 -2.56
N LYS A 432 32.13 41.83 -3.40
CA LYS A 432 32.63 43.19 -3.62
C LYS A 432 32.67 44.04 -2.34
N ALA A 433 31.60 43.99 -1.53
CA ALA A 433 31.55 44.69 -0.25
C ALA A 433 32.56 44.14 0.78
N ARG A 434 32.88 42.83 0.72
CA ARG A 434 33.93 42.21 1.55
C ARG A 434 35.33 42.59 1.09
N GLU A 435 35.56 42.74 -0.21
CA GLU A 435 36.83 43.22 -0.77
C GLU A 435 37.07 44.69 -0.44
N GLU A 436 36.03 45.53 -0.52
CA GLU A 436 36.07 46.94 -0.09
C GLU A 436 36.34 47.09 1.42
N ALA A 437 35.92 46.11 2.24
CA ALA A 437 36.13 46.08 3.69
C ALA A 437 37.45 45.40 4.14
N ALA A 438 38.25 44.85 3.21
CA ALA A 438 39.56 44.28 3.53
C ALA A 438 40.59 45.40 3.67
N PRO A 439 41.35 45.49 4.78
CA PRO A 439 42.33 46.55 4.94
C PRO A 439 43.44 46.43 3.89
N PRO A 440 43.98 47.56 3.37
CA PRO A 440 45.11 47.51 2.46
C PRO A 440 46.30 46.83 3.15
N LYS A 441 46.90 45.85 2.47
CA LYS A 441 48.18 45.27 2.87
C LYS A 441 49.27 46.27 2.50
N ASP A 442 49.47 47.31 3.29
CA ASP A 442 50.74 48.00 3.44
C ASP A 442 50.70 48.96 4.64
N GLU A 443 51.84 49.04 5.32
CA GLU A 443 52.22 49.91 6.43
C GLU A 443 52.00 49.39 7.88
N GLN A 444 53.12 48.93 8.45
CA GLN A 444 53.39 48.90 9.87
C GLN A 444 53.47 50.33 10.41
N SER A 445 52.54 50.72 11.28
CA SER A 445 52.79 51.74 12.30
C SER A 445 51.81 51.61 13.47
N ASP A 446 52.38 51.54 14.67
CA ASP A 446 51.69 51.66 15.95
C ASP A 446 50.88 52.96 16.06
N SER A 447 49.58 52.85 16.30
CA SER A 447 48.84 53.82 17.12
C SER A 447 47.46 53.26 17.52
N ASP A 448 47.25 53.13 18.83
CA ASP A 448 45.96 52.88 19.47
C ASP A 448 44.98 54.03 19.18
N THR A 449 43.95 53.77 18.38
CA THR A 449 42.66 54.47 18.42
C THR A 449 41.54 53.50 18.00
N PRO A 450 40.38 53.48 18.68
CA PRO A 450 39.32 52.52 18.35
C PRO A 450 38.68 52.88 17.00
N ARG A 451 38.68 51.91 16.09
CA ARG A 451 38.14 52.01 14.71
C ARG A 451 36.60 51.94 14.70
N GLU A 452 35.92 53.09 14.67
CA GLU A 452 34.46 53.18 14.43
C GLU A 452 34.04 52.76 13.00
N GLU A 453 34.96 52.72 12.04
CA GLU A 453 34.66 52.37 10.64
C GLU A 453 34.35 50.87 10.41
N SER A 454 34.72 49.99 11.35
CA SER A 454 34.52 48.54 11.20
C SER A 454 33.09 48.05 11.45
N GLU A 455 32.26 48.81 12.18
CA GLU A 455 30.87 48.41 12.47
C GLU A 455 29.91 48.67 11.31
N VAL A 456 30.11 49.75 10.56
CA VAL A 456 29.22 50.19 9.45
C VAL A 456 29.28 49.23 8.26
N ASP A 457 30.46 48.70 7.94
CA ASP A 457 30.61 47.72 6.86
C ASP A 457 30.11 46.33 7.25
N SER A 458 30.26 45.94 8.52
CA SER A 458 29.69 44.70 9.05
C SER A 458 28.15 44.71 9.03
N THR A 459 27.52 45.87 9.27
CA THR A 459 26.07 46.04 9.18
C THR A 459 25.59 46.01 7.73
N LYS A 460 26.34 46.61 6.79
CA LYS A 460 26.03 46.55 5.35
C LYS A 460 26.05 45.12 4.81
N VAL A 461 27.04 44.31 5.22
CA VAL A 461 27.10 42.88 4.90
C VAL A 461 25.94 42.09 5.51
N ARG A 462 25.55 42.38 6.77
CA ARG A 462 24.37 41.75 7.41
C ARG A 462 23.04 42.12 6.73
N ILE A 463 22.90 43.36 6.26
CA ILE A 463 21.72 43.84 5.52
C ILE A 463 21.65 43.18 4.13
N LEU A 464 22.80 42.99 3.45
CA LEU A 464 22.84 42.28 2.17
C LEU A 464 22.56 40.78 2.34
N GLN A 465 23.01 40.17 3.44
CA GLN A 465 22.69 38.79 3.81
C GLN A 465 21.19 38.60 4.10
N SER A 466 20.52 39.55 4.75
CA SER A 466 19.07 39.46 5.00
C SER A 466 18.23 39.69 3.74
N LYS A 467 18.77 40.39 2.74
CA LYS A 467 18.14 40.55 1.41
C LYS A 467 18.27 39.33 0.50
N ARG A 468 19.09 38.34 0.85
CA ARG A 468 19.20 37.08 0.11
C ARG A 468 17.82 36.44 0.05
N ARG A 469 17.28 36.32 -1.17
CA ARG A 469 16.03 35.61 -1.37
C ARG A 469 16.35 34.12 -1.24
N VAL A 470 16.10 33.57 -0.05
CA VAL A 470 16.17 32.12 0.17
C VAL A 470 15.44 31.44 -0.99
N ASP A 471 15.97 30.33 -1.50
CA ASP A 471 15.40 29.52 -2.58
C ASP A 471 14.09 28.83 -2.12
N LYS A 472 13.15 29.62 -1.58
CA LYS A 472 11.80 29.25 -1.18
C LYS A 472 10.98 29.09 -2.44
N SER A 473 11.28 28.07 -3.24
CA SER A 473 10.41 27.63 -4.31
C SER A 473 9.46 26.59 -3.72
N PRO A 474 8.14 26.74 -3.91
CA PRO A 474 7.19 25.75 -3.44
C PRO A 474 7.53 24.38 -4.02
N ILE A 475 7.28 23.34 -3.24
CA ILE A 475 7.62 21.97 -3.63
C ILE A 475 6.62 21.51 -4.67
N LEU A 476 7.11 20.98 -5.80
CA LEU A 476 6.22 20.49 -6.85
C LEU A 476 5.61 19.15 -6.42
N LEU A 477 4.28 19.07 -6.40
CA LEU A 477 3.53 17.84 -6.16
C LEU A 477 2.82 17.41 -7.45
N LEU A 478 3.31 16.33 -8.06
CA LEU A 478 2.74 15.70 -9.24
C LEU A 478 1.67 14.69 -8.82
N VAL A 479 0.41 14.98 -9.10
CA VAL A 479 -0.72 14.12 -8.74
C VAL A 479 -1.36 13.52 -9.98
N GLY A 480 -1.71 12.25 -9.96
CA GLY A 480 -2.51 11.65 -11.03
C GLY A 480 -2.59 10.14 -10.90
N PRO A 481 -3.33 9.44 -11.77
CA PRO A 481 -3.38 7.99 -11.75
C PRO A 481 -2.00 7.35 -12.00
N PRO A 482 -1.80 6.07 -11.61
CA PRO A 482 -0.57 5.35 -11.88
C PRO A 482 -0.34 5.18 -13.39
N GLY A 483 0.92 5.18 -13.81
CA GLY A 483 1.27 5.01 -15.23
C GLY A 483 1.11 6.26 -16.10
N THR A 484 0.91 7.44 -15.50
CA THR A 484 0.87 8.75 -16.20
C THR A 484 2.25 9.37 -16.45
N GLY A 485 3.35 8.70 -16.10
CA GLY A 485 4.71 9.21 -16.37
C GLY A 485 5.25 10.23 -15.36
N LYS A 486 4.63 10.39 -14.18
CA LYS A 486 5.08 11.31 -13.10
C LYS A 486 6.59 11.24 -12.81
N THR A 487 7.10 10.04 -12.59
CA THR A 487 8.53 9.78 -12.32
C THR A 487 9.42 10.17 -13.50
N SER A 488 8.95 9.90 -14.72
CA SER A 488 9.69 10.23 -15.95
C SER A 488 9.75 11.74 -16.18
N LEU A 489 8.66 12.45 -15.89
CA LEU A 489 8.61 13.91 -15.95
C LEU A 489 9.56 14.57 -14.94
N ALA A 490 9.61 14.07 -13.71
CA ALA A 490 10.60 14.52 -12.72
C ALA A 490 12.05 14.28 -13.17
N LYS A 491 12.31 13.15 -13.83
CA LYS A 491 13.63 12.84 -14.42
C LYS A 491 13.98 13.82 -15.55
N SER A 492 13.05 14.13 -16.46
CA SER A 492 13.25 15.12 -17.52
C SER A 492 13.58 16.51 -16.97
N VAL A 493 12.92 16.92 -15.87
CA VAL A 493 13.23 18.19 -15.17
C VAL A 493 14.66 18.18 -14.62
N ALA A 494 15.09 17.08 -14.00
CA ALA A 494 16.47 16.96 -13.48
C ALA A 494 17.52 17.03 -14.60
N THR A 495 17.29 16.30 -15.70
CA THR A 495 18.16 16.34 -16.90
C THR A 495 18.22 17.74 -17.50
N ALA A 496 17.08 18.44 -17.58
CA ALA A 496 17.02 19.81 -18.12
C ALA A 496 17.82 20.82 -17.29
N LEU A 497 17.86 20.62 -15.96
CA LEU A 497 18.65 21.42 -15.02
C LEU A 497 20.15 21.04 -15.01
N GLY A 498 20.50 19.85 -15.50
CA GLY A 498 21.85 19.29 -15.37
C GLY A 498 22.18 18.78 -13.96
N ARG A 499 21.17 18.59 -13.11
CA ARG A 499 21.33 18.10 -11.73
C ARG A 499 21.22 16.58 -11.68
N LYS A 500 21.94 15.96 -10.73
CA LYS A 500 21.79 14.51 -10.48
C LYS A 500 20.40 14.20 -9.92
N PHE A 501 19.83 13.08 -10.36
CA PHE A 501 18.49 12.63 -9.98
C PHE A 501 18.54 11.43 -9.03
N HIS A 502 17.74 11.45 -7.97
CA HIS A 502 17.57 10.32 -7.07
C HIS A 502 16.11 10.18 -6.61
N ARG A 503 15.62 8.93 -6.62
CA ARG A 503 14.26 8.59 -6.22
C ARG A 503 14.24 7.94 -4.85
N ILE A 504 13.39 8.48 -3.98
CA ILE A 504 13.11 7.95 -2.64
C ILE A 504 11.64 7.50 -2.64
N SER A 505 11.41 6.21 -2.42
CA SER A 505 10.05 5.68 -2.27
C SER A 505 9.59 5.85 -0.82
N LEU A 506 8.52 6.62 -0.62
CA LEU A 506 7.88 6.78 0.69
C LEU A 506 6.73 5.79 0.92
N GLY A 507 6.39 5.02 -0.12
CA GLY A 507 5.40 3.95 -0.03
C GLY A 507 5.79 2.89 1.00
N GLY A 508 5.01 2.80 2.08
CA GLY A 508 5.24 1.83 3.16
C GLY A 508 6.05 2.37 4.34
N VAL A 509 6.51 3.63 4.29
CA VAL A 509 7.17 4.31 5.43
C VAL A 509 6.16 4.49 6.55
N ARG A 510 6.46 3.91 7.72
CA ARG A 510 5.58 3.89 8.89
C ARG A 510 6.19 4.52 10.13
N ASP A 511 7.50 4.77 10.12
CA ASP A 511 8.26 5.28 11.26
C ASP A 511 9.04 6.52 10.84
N GLU A 512 9.10 7.50 11.75
CA GLU A 512 9.94 8.68 11.64
C GLU A 512 11.44 8.32 11.53
N ALA A 513 11.86 7.23 12.17
CA ALA A 513 13.25 6.79 12.16
C ALA A 513 13.76 6.41 10.75
N GLU A 514 12.87 6.09 9.80
CA GLU A 514 13.28 5.85 8.41
C GLU A 514 13.70 7.15 7.71
N ILE A 515 13.10 8.28 8.06
CA ILE A 515 13.41 9.59 7.47
C ILE A 515 14.61 10.24 8.18
N ARG A 516 14.59 10.29 9.52
CA ARG A 516 15.64 10.92 10.35
C ARG A 516 16.78 9.99 10.77
N GLY A 517 16.68 8.69 10.49
CA GLY A 517 17.65 7.70 10.95
C GLY A 517 17.49 7.29 12.42
N HIS A 518 18.30 6.32 12.83
CA HIS A 518 18.36 5.84 14.20
C HIS A 518 19.51 6.50 14.98
N ARG A 519 19.34 6.67 16.29
CA ARG A 519 20.44 7.09 17.16
C ARG A 519 21.57 6.06 17.15
N ARG A 520 22.82 6.51 17.18
CA ARG A 520 24.02 5.64 17.16
C ARG A 520 24.09 4.59 18.27
N THR A 521 23.36 4.78 19.36
CA THR A 521 23.31 3.84 20.48
C THR A 521 22.67 2.50 20.13
N TYR A 522 21.95 2.41 19.00
CA TYR A 522 21.37 1.16 18.53
C TYR A 522 22.41 0.32 17.77
N VAL A 523 22.44 -0.99 18.03
CA VAL A 523 23.42 -1.95 17.47
C VAL A 523 23.37 -2.00 15.92
N ALA A 524 22.24 -1.67 15.32
CA ALA A 524 22.05 -1.58 13.86
C ALA A 524 21.59 -0.17 13.45
N ALA A 525 22.19 0.87 14.06
CA ALA A 525 21.85 2.24 13.72
C ALA A 525 22.24 2.54 12.26
N MET A 526 21.26 3.00 11.48
CA MET A 526 21.46 3.45 10.11
C MET A 526 21.04 4.92 9.97
N PRO A 527 21.69 5.68 9.08
CA PRO A 527 21.25 7.03 8.73
C PRO A 527 19.90 6.99 8.01
N GLY A 528 19.17 8.11 8.06
CA GLY A 528 17.87 8.24 7.41
C GLY A 528 17.94 8.16 5.88
N LEU A 529 16.77 7.99 5.25
CA LEU A 529 16.62 7.90 3.80
C LEU A 529 17.19 9.13 3.08
N ILE A 530 17.06 10.32 3.66
CA ILE A 530 17.56 11.58 3.07
C ILE A 530 19.09 11.58 3.02
N VAL A 531 19.75 11.27 4.14
CA VAL A 531 21.21 11.20 4.23
C VAL A 531 21.77 10.09 3.34
N ASN A 532 21.13 8.91 3.34
CA ASN A 532 21.49 7.82 2.44
C ASN A 532 21.32 8.21 0.96
N GLY A 533 20.30 9.01 0.63
CA GLY A 533 20.12 9.59 -0.69
C GLY A 533 21.28 10.50 -1.07
N LEU A 534 21.67 11.41 -0.18
CA LEU A 534 22.82 12.31 -0.41
C LEU A 534 24.13 11.55 -0.61
N LYS A 535 24.39 10.55 0.25
CA LYS A 535 25.54 9.64 0.15
C LYS A 535 25.61 8.92 -1.20
N LYS A 536 24.48 8.42 -1.71
CA LYS A 536 24.44 7.73 -3.01
C LYS A 536 24.67 8.66 -4.20
N VAL A 537 24.22 9.91 -4.12
CA VAL A 537 24.32 10.85 -5.23
C VAL A 537 25.68 11.57 -5.25
N GLY A 538 26.24 11.84 -4.07
CA GLY A 538 27.54 12.48 -3.87
C GLY A 538 27.58 13.96 -4.24
N VAL A 539 26.43 14.66 -4.27
CA VAL A 539 26.35 16.12 -4.44
C VAL A 539 25.31 16.71 -3.49
N ASN A 540 25.44 18.00 -3.14
CA ASN A 540 24.57 18.72 -2.20
C ASN A 540 23.34 19.38 -2.84
N ASN A 541 23.29 19.49 -4.18
CA ASN A 541 22.18 20.04 -4.94
C ASN A 541 21.47 19.04 -5.88
N PRO A 542 21.18 17.79 -5.44
CA PRO A 542 20.46 16.84 -6.26
C PRO A 542 18.96 17.19 -6.38
N VAL A 543 18.30 16.55 -7.34
CA VAL A 543 16.83 16.50 -7.42
C VAL A 543 16.37 15.22 -6.71
N PHE A 544 15.62 15.38 -5.63
CA PHE A 544 14.98 14.29 -4.92
C PHE A 544 13.52 14.15 -5.34
N LEU A 545 13.20 12.98 -5.88
CA LEU A 545 11.83 12.57 -6.15
C LEU A 545 11.30 11.75 -4.95
N LEU A 546 10.34 12.31 -4.24
CA LEU A 546 9.60 11.67 -3.16
C LEU A 546 8.38 10.96 -3.76
N ASP A 547 8.51 9.66 -3.99
CA ASP A 547 7.50 8.84 -4.67
C ASP A 547 6.47 8.30 -3.66
N GLU A 548 5.18 8.37 -4.00
CA GLU A 548 4.06 7.86 -3.18
C GLU A 548 3.91 8.53 -1.80
N ILE A 549 3.97 9.87 -1.75
CA ILE A 549 3.78 10.64 -0.50
C ILE A 549 2.38 10.45 0.10
N ASP A 550 1.41 10.10 -0.73
CA ASP A 550 0.02 9.80 -0.38
C ASP A 550 -0.14 8.53 0.46
N LYS A 551 0.91 7.71 0.57
CA LYS A 551 0.95 6.48 1.37
C LYS A 551 1.71 6.62 2.70
N VAL A 552 2.18 7.83 3.02
CA VAL A 552 2.87 8.12 4.29
C VAL A 552 1.85 8.23 5.42
N GLY A 553 2.19 7.73 6.61
CA GLY A 553 1.41 8.01 7.82
C GLY A 553 0.24 7.07 8.12
N GLY A 554 0.28 5.82 7.63
CA GLY A 554 -0.64 4.78 8.12
C GLY A 554 -0.55 4.68 9.65
N SER A 555 -1.67 4.89 10.34
CA SER A 555 -1.75 5.08 11.80
C SER A 555 -0.98 4.00 12.59
N ASN A 556 0.17 4.37 13.14
CA ASN A 556 0.99 3.55 14.02
C ASN A 556 1.45 4.37 15.24
N PHE A 557 1.72 3.66 16.34
CA PHE A 557 1.97 4.23 17.67
C PHE A 557 3.37 4.87 17.85
N HIS A 558 4.26 4.83 16.86
CA HIS A 558 5.65 5.31 16.96
C HIS A 558 5.94 6.42 15.94
N GLY A 559 5.81 7.68 16.39
CA GLY A 559 6.15 8.86 15.59
C GLY A 559 5.18 9.13 14.43
N ASP A 560 5.14 10.38 13.97
CA ASP A 560 4.44 10.74 12.74
C ASP A 560 5.49 10.99 11.65
N PRO A 561 5.66 10.10 10.65
CA PRO A 561 6.61 10.31 9.56
C PRO A 561 6.27 11.58 8.77
N SER A 562 5.02 12.03 8.78
CA SER A 562 4.60 13.28 8.15
C SER A 562 5.25 14.49 8.80
N ALA A 563 5.45 14.48 10.12
CA ALA A 563 6.12 15.54 10.85
C ALA A 563 7.62 15.62 10.52
N ALA A 564 8.28 14.47 10.36
CA ALA A 564 9.66 14.41 9.89
C ALA A 564 9.79 14.93 8.44
N MET A 565 8.83 14.59 7.58
CA MET A 565 8.78 15.14 6.22
C MET A 565 8.55 16.65 6.23
N LEU A 566 7.76 17.19 7.16
CA LEU A 566 7.56 18.64 7.27
C LEU A 566 8.87 19.35 7.56
N GLU A 567 9.73 18.84 8.45
CA GLU A 567 11.05 19.45 8.72
C GLU A 567 11.95 19.43 7.49
N VAL A 568 11.98 18.32 6.74
CA VAL A 568 12.79 18.18 5.51
C VAL A 568 12.31 19.13 4.42
N LEU A 569 10.99 19.30 4.31
CA LEU A 569 10.34 20.06 3.25
C LEU A 569 10.14 21.54 3.58
N ASP A 570 10.21 21.93 4.85
CA ASP A 570 10.07 23.34 5.26
C ASP A 570 11.30 24.15 4.81
N PRO A 571 11.15 25.15 3.95
CA PRO A 571 12.25 26.04 3.58
C PRO A 571 12.85 26.81 4.77
N GLU A 572 12.13 26.90 5.89
CA GLU A 572 12.64 27.55 7.10
C GLU A 572 13.43 26.62 8.01
N GLN A 573 13.29 25.30 7.88
CA GLN A 573 13.97 24.31 8.74
C GLN A 573 14.99 23.47 7.98
N ASN A 574 14.85 23.34 6.65
CA ASN A 574 15.67 22.46 5.82
C ASN A 574 17.18 22.80 5.83
N HIS A 575 17.56 24.04 6.17
CA HIS A 575 18.95 24.46 6.28
C HIS A 575 19.65 23.88 7.53
N SER A 576 18.89 23.47 8.54
CA SER A 576 19.37 22.94 9.81
C SER A 576 18.81 21.54 10.10
N PHE A 577 18.56 20.74 9.06
CA PHE A 577 17.99 19.40 9.21
C PHE A 577 18.93 18.51 10.04
N ASN A 578 18.40 17.91 11.11
CA ASN A 578 19.19 17.09 12.01
C ASN A 578 18.79 15.61 11.93
N ASP A 579 19.66 14.79 11.34
CA ASP A 579 19.53 13.34 11.32
C ASP A 579 20.00 12.73 12.66
N HIS A 580 19.23 11.80 13.24
CA HIS A 580 19.54 11.20 14.55
C HIS A 580 20.83 10.34 14.55
N TYR A 581 21.24 9.83 13.39
CA TYR A 581 22.49 9.07 13.23
C TYR A 581 23.67 10.04 13.14
N ILE A 582 23.59 11.06 12.28
CA ILE A 582 24.68 12.02 12.09
C ILE A 582 24.80 13.02 13.23
N ASN A 583 23.69 13.52 13.75
CA ASN A 583 23.59 14.51 14.82
C ASN A 583 24.40 15.81 14.55
N ILE A 584 24.48 16.22 13.29
CA ILE A 584 25.09 17.46 12.79
C ILE A 584 24.08 18.05 11.80
N PRO A 585 23.81 19.37 11.83
CA PRO A 585 22.89 19.99 10.90
C PRO A 585 23.41 19.86 9.45
N ILE A 586 22.55 19.35 8.57
CA ILE A 586 22.80 19.22 7.13
C ILE A 586 21.94 20.25 6.40
N ASP A 587 22.57 21.02 5.52
CA ASP A 587 21.88 22.01 4.71
C ASP A 587 21.23 21.35 3.49
N LEU A 588 19.90 21.22 3.51
CA LEU A 588 19.09 20.71 2.41
C LEU A 588 18.50 21.84 1.53
N SER A 589 18.82 23.11 1.79
CA SER A 589 18.21 24.24 1.08
C SER A 589 18.49 24.27 -0.43
N LYS A 590 19.58 23.65 -0.88
CA LYS A 590 19.97 23.54 -2.30
C LYS A 590 19.32 22.36 -3.03
N VAL A 591 18.75 21.42 -2.29
CA VAL A 591 18.10 20.21 -2.81
C VAL A 591 16.75 20.60 -3.41
N LEU A 592 16.48 20.13 -4.63
CA LEU A 592 15.18 20.32 -5.26
C LEU A 592 14.28 19.12 -4.95
N PHE A 593 13.21 19.33 -4.20
CA PHE A 593 12.22 18.30 -3.89
C PHE A 593 11.07 18.31 -4.91
N ILE A 594 10.77 17.14 -5.47
CA ILE A 594 9.58 16.88 -6.28
C ILE A 594 8.85 15.71 -5.62
N ALA A 595 7.57 15.86 -5.31
CA ALA A 595 6.75 14.80 -4.74
C ALA A 595 5.79 14.22 -5.80
N THR A 596 5.45 12.94 -5.66
CA THR A 596 4.39 12.30 -6.45
C THR A 596 3.31 11.73 -5.54
N ALA A 597 2.06 11.81 -6.00
CA ALA A 597 0.92 11.19 -5.34
C ALA A 597 -0.05 10.60 -6.37
N ASN A 598 -0.89 9.65 -5.94
CA ASN A 598 -2.00 9.15 -6.75
C ASN A 598 -3.32 9.83 -6.41
N SER A 599 -3.56 10.13 -5.12
CA SER A 599 -4.69 10.96 -4.67
C SER A 599 -4.23 12.08 -3.74
N LEU A 600 -5.02 13.15 -3.67
CA LEU A 600 -4.85 14.25 -2.71
C LEU A 600 -5.46 13.91 -1.35
N ASP A 601 -6.48 13.04 -1.30
CA ASP A 601 -7.33 12.84 -0.12
C ASP A 601 -6.58 12.24 1.08
N THR A 602 -5.51 11.48 0.81
CA THR A 602 -4.74 10.80 1.85
C THR A 602 -3.53 11.60 2.32
N ILE A 603 -3.22 12.73 1.69
CA ILE A 603 -2.07 13.56 2.05
C ILE A 603 -2.45 14.45 3.25
N PRO A 604 -1.62 14.53 4.30
CA PRO A 604 -1.84 15.44 5.41
C PRO A 604 -1.95 16.91 4.94
N PRO A 605 -3.00 17.66 5.35
CA PRO A 605 -3.18 19.07 4.96
C PRO A 605 -1.96 19.98 5.21
N PRO A 606 -1.20 19.84 6.32
CA PRO A 606 -0.01 20.66 6.55
C PRO A 606 1.09 20.51 5.48
N LEU A 607 1.18 19.34 4.86
CA LEU A 607 2.11 19.10 3.75
C LEU A 607 1.57 19.70 2.45
N LEU A 608 0.26 19.53 2.21
CA LEU A 608 -0.39 20.02 0.99
C LEU A 608 -0.32 21.54 0.86
N ASP A 609 -0.49 22.29 1.95
CA ASP A 609 -0.42 23.76 1.96
C ASP A 609 0.96 24.31 1.53
N ARG A 610 2.01 23.49 1.64
CA ARG A 610 3.40 23.85 1.30
C ARG A 610 3.81 23.39 -0.10
N MET A 611 2.92 22.68 -0.79
CA MET A 611 3.16 22.07 -2.10
C MET A 611 2.36 22.78 -3.18
N GLU A 612 2.99 22.94 -4.33
CA GLU A 612 2.32 23.35 -5.56
C GLU A 612 1.81 22.12 -6.31
N THR A 613 0.50 21.96 -6.37
CA THR A 613 -0.14 20.80 -7.00
C THR A 613 -0.22 20.93 -8.52
N ILE A 614 0.23 19.90 -9.22
CA ILE A 614 0.10 19.73 -10.66
C ILE A 614 -0.65 18.42 -10.91
N GLN A 615 -1.86 18.52 -11.43
CA GLN A 615 -2.69 17.37 -11.74
C GLN A 615 -2.44 16.84 -13.16
N LEU A 616 -2.00 15.58 -13.25
CA LEU A 616 -1.91 14.78 -14.46
C LEU A 616 -3.19 13.99 -14.65
N SER A 617 -3.87 14.21 -15.76
CA SER A 617 -4.99 13.38 -16.19
C SER A 617 -4.50 12.08 -16.84
N GLY A 618 -5.41 11.13 -17.02
CA GLY A 618 -5.19 10.00 -17.93
C GLY A 618 -5.04 10.44 -19.39
N TYR A 619 -4.59 9.50 -20.22
CA TYR A 619 -4.34 9.69 -21.65
C TYR A 619 -5.53 9.25 -22.52
N THR A 620 -5.73 9.91 -23.66
CA THR A 620 -6.64 9.44 -24.74
C THR A 620 -6.06 8.22 -25.46
N THR A 621 -6.88 7.50 -26.25
CA THR A 621 -6.39 6.35 -27.04
C THR A 621 -5.32 6.79 -28.05
N VAL A 622 -5.55 7.92 -28.72
CA VAL A 622 -4.61 8.53 -29.67
C VAL A 622 -3.32 8.95 -28.97
N GLU A 623 -3.40 9.61 -27.81
CA GLU A 623 -2.22 9.95 -27.00
C GLU A 623 -1.44 8.69 -26.60
N LYS A 624 -2.13 7.63 -26.16
CA LYS A 624 -1.49 6.36 -25.80
C LYS A 624 -0.77 5.72 -26.98
N ARG A 625 -1.36 5.72 -28.18
CA ARG A 625 -0.72 5.22 -29.40
C ARG A 625 0.57 5.97 -29.71
N HIS A 626 0.55 7.30 -29.64
CA HIS A 626 1.76 8.11 -29.86
C HIS A 626 2.84 7.83 -28.80
N ILE A 627 2.45 7.75 -27.53
CA ILE A 627 3.37 7.39 -26.43
C ILE A 627 3.96 6.00 -26.63
N ALA A 628 3.15 5.04 -27.08
CA ALA A 628 3.59 3.68 -27.36
C ALA A 628 4.65 3.65 -28.48
N ASN A 629 4.37 4.30 -29.60
CA ASN A 629 5.26 4.35 -30.77
C ASN A 629 6.57 5.09 -30.49
N GLN A 630 6.53 6.24 -29.79
CA GLN A 630 7.71 7.06 -29.54
C GLN A 630 8.58 6.56 -28.39
N HIS A 631 7.98 6.00 -27.32
CA HIS A 631 8.71 5.71 -26.08
C HIS A 631 8.63 4.25 -25.64
N LEU A 632 7.43 3.64 -25.63
CA LEU A 632 7.27 2.31 -25.01
C LEU A 632 7.86 1.21 -25.88
N ILE A 633 7.58 1.22 -27.19
CA ILE A 633 8.06 0.21 -28.13
C ILE A 633 9.59 0.24 -28.23
N PRO A 634 10.26 1.38 -28.49
CA PRO A 634 11.73 1.41 -28.54
C PRO A 634 12.38 0.96 -27.23
N LYS A 635 11.79 1.35 -26.09
CA LYS A 635 12.26 0.96 -24.76
C LYS A 635 12.13 -0.54 -24.53
N GLN A 636 11.00 -1.15 -24.91
CA GLN A 636 10.79 -2.60 -24.77
C GLN A 636 11.67 -3.41 -25.73
N ILE A 637 11.87 -2.94 -26.97
CA ILE A 637 12.81 -3.53 -27.93
C ILE A 637 14.21 -3.59 -27.32
N THR A 638 14.71 -2.47 -26.79
CA THR A 638 16.03 -2.38 -26.15
C THR A 638 16.13 -3.27 -24.91
N THR A 639 15.09 -3.30 -24.08
CA THR A 639 15.06 -4.09 -22.83
C THR A 639 15.09 -5.60 -23.10
N ASN A 640 14.49 -6.05 -24.20
CA ASN A 640 14.47 -7.45 -24.62
C ASN A 640 15.61 -7.80 -25.60
N ALA A 641 16.59 -6.90 -25.79
CA ALA A 641 17.74 -7.09 -26.67
C ALA A 641 17.40 -7.40 -28.14
N LEU A 642 16.26 -6.89 -28.63
CA LEU A 642 15.88 -6.93 -30.04
C LEU A 642 16.40 -5.68 -30.76
N SER A 643 16.59 -5.78 -32.08
CA SER A 643 16.87 -4.63 -32.94
C SER A 643 15.56 -4.06 -33.52
N SER A 644 15.57 -2.81 -33.95
CA SER A 644 14.39 -2.20 -34.60
C SER A 644 13.99 -2.89 -35.92
N SER A 645 14.90 -3.64 -36.54
CA SER A 645 14.62 -4.48 -37.71
C SER A 645 13.85 -5.75 -37.38
N ASP A 646 13.98 -6.24 -36.14
CA ASP A 646 13.56 -7.58 -35.77
C ASP A 646 12.06 -7.63 -35.43
N ILE A 647 11.46 -6.48 -35.10
CA ILE A 647 10.04 -6.41 -34.76
C ILE A 647 9.44 -5.09 -35.24
N HIS A 648 8.30 -5.19 -35.94
CA HIS A 648 7.55 -4.05 -36.45
C HIS A 648 6.11 -4.12 -35.96
N PHE A 649 5.70 -3.10 -35.23
CA PHE A 649 4.32 -2.89 -34.81
C PHE A 649 3.57 -2.07 -35.87
N ASN A 650 2.40 -2.54 -36.28
CA ASN A 650 1.45 -1.73 -37.04
C ASN A 650 0.61 -0.88 -36.09
N ASP A 651 0.14 0.29 -36.53
CA ASP A 651 -0.69 1.17 -35.70
C ASP A 651 -2.01 0.50 -35.28
N ASP A 652 -2.61 -0.28 -36.18
CA ASP A 652 -3.83 -1.05 -35.88
C ASP A 652 -3.61 -2.05 -34.73
N VAL A 653 -2.43 -2.70 -34.68
CA VAL A 653 -2.07 -3.66 -33.63
C VAL A 653 -1.94 -2.95 -32.29
N VAL A 654 -1.32 -1.76 -32.27
CA VAL A 654 -1.20 -0.95 -31.06
C VAL A 654 -2.58 -0.50 -30.57
N ASP A 655 -3.44 -0.06 -31.48
CA ASP A 655 -4.82 0.33 -31.15
C ASP A 655 -5.62 -0.85 -30.58
N THR A 656 -5.52 -2.05 -31.16
CA THR A 656 -6.15 -3.27 -30.59
C THR A 656 -5.60 -3.64 -29.22
N ILE A 657 -4.29 -3.52 -28.98
CA ILE A 657 -3.72 -3.74 -27.64
C ILE A 657 -4.31 -2.73 -26.63
N ILE A 658 -4.45 -1.47 -27.05
CA ILE A 658 -5.00 -0.41 -26.20
C ILE A 658 -6.46 -0.68 -25.85
N THR A 659 -7.30 -1.09 -26.81
CA THR A 659 -8.74 -1.29 -26.61
C THR A 659 -9.08 -2.65 -25.98
N SER A 660 -8.60 -3.76 -26.55
CA SER A 660 -9.01 -5.13 -26.17
C SER A 660 -8.23 -5.71 -24.98
N TYR A 661 -6.98 -5.27 -24.76
CA TYR A 661 -6.09 -5.87 -23.75
C TYR A 661 -5.76 -4.96 -22.57
N THR A 662 -6.08 -3.66 -22.64
CA THR A 662 -5.80 -2.71 -21.56
C THR A 662 -7.03 -1.91 -21.11
N ARG A 663 -7.24 -1.83 -19.79
CA ARG A 663 -8.28 -0.98 -19.18
C ARG A 663 -7.69 -0.11 -18.07
N GLU A 664 -6.95 0.93 -18.46
CA GLU A 664 -6.30 1.86 -17.55
C GLU A 664 -6.33 3.32 -18.05
N SER A 665 -6.12 4.29 -17.16
CA SER A 665 -5.95 5.71 -17.51
C SER A 665 -4.51 6.06 -17.93
N GLY A 666 -3.52 5.32 -17.41
CA GLY A 666 -2.11 5.43 -17.78
C GLY A 666 -1.68 4.48 -18.90
N VAL A 667 -0.37 4.23 -18.99
CA VAL A 667 0.26 3.32 -19.97
C VAL A 667 1.07 2.18 -19.33
N ARG A 668 0.86 1.90 -18.04
CA ARG A 668 1.66 0.90 -17.31
C ARG A 668 1.34 -0.53 -17.75
N ASN A 669 0.07 -0.86 -17.87
CA ASN A 669 -0.39 -2.15 -18.39
C ASN A 669 -0.11 -2.25 -19.88
N LEU A 670 -0.28 -1.16 -20.64
CA LEU A 670 0.12 -1.10 -22.05
C LEU A 670 1.61 -1.44 -22.25
N GLU A 671 2.50 -0.87 -21.44
CA GLU A 671 3.93 -1.21 -21.47
C GLU A 671 4.18 -2.70 -21.16
N ARG A 672 3.40 -3.30 -20.24
CA ARG A 672 3.53 -4.72 -19.89
C ARG A 672 3.10 -5.63 -21.04
N GLU A 673 1.98 -5.35 -21.70
CA GLU A 673 1.48 -6.15 -22.82
C GLU A 673 2.38 -6.02 -24.05
N ILE A 674 2.82 -4.80 -24.40
CA ILE A 674 3.84 -4.60 -25.45
C ILE A 674 5.12 -5.37 -25.11
N GLY A 675 5.54 -5.35 -23.84
CA GLY A 675 6.69 -6.14 -23.38
C GLY A 675 6.47 -7.66 -23.51
N SER A 676 5.25 -8.17 -23.30
CA SER A 676 4.91 -9.57 -23.54
C SER A 676 5.01 -9.93 -25.01
N VAL A 677 4.52 -9.07 -25.91
CA VAL A 677 4.65 -9.25 -27.36
C VAL A 677 6.11 -9.27 -27.79
N CYS A 678 6.92 -8.33 -27.29
CA CYS A 678 8.35 -8.29 -27.58
C CYS A 678 9.07 -9.54 -27.06
N ARG A 679 8.74 -10.02 -25.87
CA ARG A 679 9.33 -11.26 -25.31
C ARG A 679 8.97 -12.48 -26.14
N TYR A 680 7.71 -12.61 -26.57
CA TYR A 680 7.28 -13.72 -27.42
C TYR A 680 8.06 -13.72 -28.74
N LYS A 681 8.14 -12.56 -29.40
CA LYS A 681 8.90 -12.41 -30.64
C LYS A 681 10.41 -12.62 -30.45
N ALA A 682 10.96 -12.30 -29.28
CA ALA A 682 12.35 -12.59 -28.95
C ALA A 682 12.62 -14.09 -28.83
N VAL A 683 11.68 -14.86 -28.26
CA VAL A 683 11.77 -16.33 -28.22
C VAL A 683 11.70 -16.90 -29.65
N GLU A 684 10.72 -16.47 -30.45
CA GLU A 684 10.58 -16.91 -31.84
C GLU A 684 11.84 -16.59 -32.68
N TYR A 685 12.42 -15.40 -32.48
CA TYR A 685 13.64 -15.00 -33.15
C TYR A 685 14.87 -15.81 -32.68
N ALA A 686 15.00 -16.07 -31.38
CA ALA A 686 16.06 -16.91 -30.83
C ALA A 686 15.98 -18.34 -31.36
N ASP A 687 14.79 -18.93 -31.37
CA ASP A 687 14.57 -20.27 -31.92
C ASP A 687 14.87 -20.34 -33.42
N ALA A 688 14.46 -19.31 -34.19
CA ALA A 688 14.77 -19.23 -35.62
C ALA A 688 16.28 -19.08 -35.88
N LYS A 689 16.99 -18.37 -34.99
CA LYS A 689 18.44 -18.21 -35.08
C LYS A 689 19.17 -19.51 -34.74
N ASP A 690 18.77 -20.19 -33.67
CA ASP A 690 19.38 -21.45 -33.22
C ASP A 690 19.13 -22.59 -34.24
N ASN A 691 17.95 -22.62 -34.86
CA ASN A 691 17.61 -23.59 -35.90
C ASN A 691 18.10 -23.18 -37.31
N CYS A 692 18.80 -22.05 -37.46
CA CYS A 692 19.26 -21.50 -38.73
C CYS A 692 18.14 -21.27 -39.77
N THR A 693 16.92 -20.96 -39.31
CA THR A 693 15.71 -20.73 -40.13
C THR A 693 15.27 -19.26 -40.14
N LEU A 694 16.20 -18.33 -39.98
CA LEU A 694 15.95 -16.87 -40.00
C LEU A 694 15.12 -16.38 -41.22
N ASN A 695 15.21 -17.05 -42.37
CA ASN A 695 14.43 -16.69 -43.57
C ASN A 695 12.91 -16.93 -43.41
N LYS A 696 12.49 -17.72 -42.42
CA LYS A 696 11.07 -17.99 -42.13
C LYS A 696 10.49 -17.06 -41.06
N TYR A 697 11.33 -16.31 -40.36
CA TYR A 697 10.89 -15.41 -39.30
C TYR A 697 10.16 -14.20 -39.90
N ASN A 698 8.96 -13.93 -39.41
CA ASN A 698 8.21 -12.74 -39.80
C ASN A 698 8.33 -11.65 -38.72
N PRO A 699 9.02 -10.53 -39.00
CA PRO A 699 9.15 -9.43 -38.06
C PRO A 699 7.89 -8.57 -37.94
N ARG A 700 6.92 -8.69 -38.85
CA ARG A 700 5.67 -7.91 -38.83
C ARG A 700 4.61 -8.62 -38.02
N ILE A 701 3.99 -7.89 -37.09
CA ILE A 701 2.89 -8.37 -36.26
C ILE A 701 1.56 -7.93 -36.89
N SER A 702 0.62 -8.87 -36.99
CA SER A 702 -0.75 -8.62 -37.42
C SER A 702 -1.74 -8.77 -36.25
N VAL A 703 -2.97 -8.31 -36.42
CA VAL A 703 -4.00 -8.37 -35.36
C VAL A 703 -4.35 -9.81 -35.00
N SER A 704 -4.35 -10.74 -35.96
CA SER A 704 -4.59 -12.16 -35.70
C SER A 704 -3.52 -12.81 -34.83
N ASP A 705 -2.28 -12.31 -34.89
CA ASP A 705 -1.18 -12.86 -34.10
C ASP A 705 -1.32 -12.47 -32.61
N LEU A 706 -2.06 -11.41 -32.29
CA LEU A 706 -2.25 -10.95 -30.91
C LEU A 706 -2.98 -11.99 -30.06
N GLU A 707 -3.96 -12.70 -30.63
CA GLU A 707 -4.70 -13.73 -29.90
C GLU A 707 -3.80 -14.93 -29.54
N GLU A 708 -2.88 -15.30 -30.43
CA GLU A 708 -1.88 -16.34 -30.16
C GLU A 708 -0.88 -15.90 -29.09
N ILE A 709 -0.46 -14.63 -29.12
CA ILE A 709 0.61 -14.10 -28.26
C ILE A 709 0.10 -13.72 -26.86
N LEU A 710 -1.00 -12.97 -26.78
CA LEU A 710 -1.56 -12.41 -25.55
C LEU A 710 -2.74 -13.23 -25.00
N GLY A 711 -3.28 -14.15 -25.80
CA GLY A 711 -4.49 -14.90 -25.51
C GLY A 711 -5.75 -14.18 -25.97
N ILE A 712 -6.90 -14.72 -25.54
CA ILE A 712 -8.23 -14.19 -25.82
C ILE A 712 -8.34 -12.75 -25.29
N GLU A 713 -9.08 -11.91 -26.02
CA GLU A 713 -9.39 -10.53 -25.63
C GLU A 713 -9.97 -10.48 -24.21
N ARG A 714 -9.43 -9.57 -23.38
CA ARG A 714 -9.81 -9.47 -21.95
C ARG A 714 -10.96 -8.51 -21.71
N PHE A 715 -11.12 -7.55 -22.61
CA PHE A 715 -12.12 -6.49 -22.51
C PHE A 715 -12.87 -6.38 -23.82
N ASP A 716 -14.20 -6.52 -23.75
CA ASP A 716 -15.07 -6.18 -24.85
C ASP A 716 -15.19 -4.66 -24.98
N GLU A 717 -15.28 -4.15 -26.21
CA GLU A 717 -15.62 -2.75 -26.43
C GLU A 717 -17.04 -2.47 -25.91
N GLU A 718 -17.16 -1.56 -24.95
CA GLU A 718 -18.45 -1.02 -24.49
C GLU A 718 -19.01 -0.09 -25.58
N ILE A 719 -19.49 -0.68 -26.68
CA ILE A 719 -20.08 0.05 -27.80
C ILE A 719 -21.49 0.51 -27.38
N ALA A 720 -21.82 1.78 -27.63
CA ALA A 720 -23.21 2.24 -27.53
C ALA A 720 -24.12 1.34 -28.38
N GLU A 721 -25.17 0.77 -27.78
CA GLU A 721 -26.07 -0.13 -28.49
C GLU A 721 -26.58 0.49 -29.80
N LYS A 722 -26.73 -0.31 -30.86
CA LYS A 722 -27.22 0.21 -32.15
C LYS A 722 -28.75 0.35 -32.22
N LYS A 723 -29.47 -0.23 -31.26
CA LYS A 723 -30.95 -0.26 -31.25
C LYS A 723 -31.48 0.56 -30.08
N SER A 724 -32.43 1.45 -30.35
CA SER A 724 -33.14 2.21 -29.32
C SER A 724 -34.29 1.39 -28.75
N VAL A 725 -34.33 1.21 -27.42
CA VAL A 725 -35.45 0.60 -26.70
C VAL A 725 -35.98 1.62 -25.68
N PRO A 726 -37.31 1.83 -25.55
CA PRO A 726 -37.86 2.67 -24.51
C PRO A 726 -37.48 2.18 -23.11
N GLY A 727 -37.11 3.12 -22.22
CA GLY A 727 -36.68 2.81 -20.86
C GLY A 727 -35.19 2.48 -20.70
N ILE A 728 -34.40 2.49 -21.80
CA ILE A 728 -32.93 2.36 -21.75
C ILE A 728 -32.29 3.70 -22.11
N VAL A 729 -31.37 4.17 -21.27
CA VAL A 729 -30.66 5.44 -21.47
C VAL A 729 -29.17 5.30 -21.17
N THR A 730 -28.32 5.95 -21.97
CA THR A 730 -26.88 6.02 -21.76
C THR A 730 -26.53 7.15 -20.78
N GLY A 731 -26.12 6.78 -19.57
CA GLY A 731 -25.53 7.68 -18.57
C GLY A 731 -24.00 7.69 -18.64
N LEU A 732 -23.38 8.77 -18.15
CA LEU A 732 -21.92 8.85 -17.99
C LEU A 732 -21.52 8.74 -16.51
N VAL A 733 -20.55 7.86 -16.23
CA VAL A 733 -20.01 7.65 -14.88
C VAL A 733 -18.52 7.91 -14.88
N ALA A 734 -18.03 8.55 -13.83
CA ALA A 734 -16.61 8.60 -13.52
C ALA A 734 -16.37 7.72 -12.29
N TYR A 735 -15.45 6.77 -12.38
CA TYR A 735 -15.08 5.95 -11.24
C TYR A 735 -14.15 6.76 -10.32
N SER A 736 -14.51 6.83 -9.05
CA SER A 736 -13.68 7.39 -7.98
C SER A 736 -12.31 6.69 -7.89
N SER A 737 -12.29 5.40 -8.17
CA SER A 737 -11.08 4.57 -8.26
C SER A 737 -10.47 4.64 -9.67
N GLY A 738 -9.51 5.54 -9.89
CA GLY A 738 -8.61 5.46 -11.05
C GLY A 738 -8.80 6.51 -12.16
N GLY A 739 -9.66 7.52 -11.96
CA GLY A 739 -9.80 8.65 -12.89
C GLY A 739 -10.21 8.22 -14.29
N GLN A 740 -11.09 7.22 -14.39
CA GLN A 740 -11.62 6.71 -15.65
C GLN A 740 -13.10 7.01 -15.74
N GLY A 741 -13.55 7.39 -16.94
CA GLY A 741 -14.95 7.46 -17.27
C GLY A 741 -15.36 6.23 -18.07
N SER A 742 -16.60 5.80 -17.86
CA SER A 742 -17.27 4.81 -18.71
C SER A 742 -18.70 5.27 -18.99
N ILE A 743 -19.33 4.61 -19.95
CA ILE A 743 -20.77 4.69 -20.12
C ILE A 743 -21.45 3.72 -19.14
N LEU A 744 -22.70 4.02 -18.82
CA LEU A 744 -23.57 3.16 -18.03
C LEU A 744 -24.93 3.14 -18.70
N PHE A 745 -25.40 1.95 -19.05
CA PHE A 745 -26.78 1.77 -19.48
C PHE A 745 -27.68 1.76 -18.24
N ILE A 746 -28.66 2.64 -18.20
CA ILE A 746 -29.68 2.67 -17.16
C ILE A 746 -30.92 2.06 -17.77
N GLU A 747 -31.33 0.92 -17.23
CA GLU A 747 -32.49 0.18 -17.69
C GLU A 747 -33.61 0.36 -16.67
N VAL A 748 -34.79 0.72 -17.17
CA VAL A 748 -35.99 0.88 -16.34
C VAL A 748 -37.09 0.00 -16.91
N ALA A 749 -37.62 -0.89 -16.08
CA ALA A 749 -38.72 -1.78 -16.42
C ALA A 749 -40.00 -1.43 -15.65
N ASP A 750 -41.13 -1.45 -16.35
CA ASP A 750 -42.48 -1.32 -15.77
C ASP A 750 -43.02 -2.72 -15.44
N MET A 751 -43.56 -2.88 -14.22
CA MET A 751 -44.15 -4.12 -13.75
C MET A 751 -45.49 -3.82 -13.06
N PRO A 752 -46.48 -4.72 -13.13
CA PRO A 752 -47.70 -4.57 -12.34
C PRO A 752 -47.37 -4.61 -10.83
N GLY A 753 -47.89 -3.66 -10.04
CA GLY A 753 -47.65 -3.64 -8.59
C GLY A 753 -48.22 -2.44 -7.84
N SER A 754 -47.71 -2.16 -6.64
CA SER A 754 -48.32 -1.22 -5.67
C SER A 754 -47.54 0.09 -5.47
N GLY A 755 -46.78 0.54 -6.48
CA GLY A 755 -46.03 1.79 -6.42
C GLY A 755 -44.61 1.67 -5.86
N ARG A 756 -44.05 0.46 -5.75
CA ARG A 756 -42.71 0.24 -5.21
C ARG A 756 -41.62 0.42 -6.26
N VAL A 757 -40.48 0.96 -5.85
CA VAL A 757 -39.27 1.05 -6.67
C VAL A 757 -38.28 -0.02 -6.21
N GLN A 758 -37.84 -0.87 -7.15
CA GLN A 758 -36.76 -1.82 -6.93
C GLN A 758 -35.50 -1.31 -7.61
N LEU A 759 -34.38 -1.35 -6.89
CA LEU A 759 -33.10 -0.84 -7.35
C LEU A 759 -32.07 -1.97 -7.33
N THR A 760 -31.47 -2.30 -8.47
CA THR A 760 -30.43 -3.34 -8.56
C THR A 760 -29.18 -2.83 -9.29
N GLY A 761 -28.03 -3.48 -9.04
CA GLY A 761 -26.74 -3.11 -9.65
C GLY A 761 -25.69 -2.53 -8.69
N LYS A 762 -25.78 -2.83 -7.38
CA LYS A 762 -24.88 -2.31 -6.32
C LYS A 762 -24.78 -0.77 -6.32
N LEU A 763 -25.94 -0.13 -6.25
CA LEU A 763 -26.05 1.32 -6.16
C LEU A 763 -25.75 1.80 -4.73
N GLY A 764 -24.93 2.85 -4.60
CA GLY A 764 -24.70 3.57 -3.35
C GLY A 764 -25.93 4.35 -2.89
N ASP A 765 -25.92 4.83 -1.66
CA ASP A 765 -27.10 5.46 -1.05
C ASP A 765 -27.46 6.80 -1.73
N VAL A 766 -26.47 7.58 -2.15
CA VAL A 766 -26.70 8.85 -2.87
C VAL A 766 -27.37 8.61 -4.23
N LEU A 767 -27.02 7.51 -4.89
CA LEU A 767 -27.63 7.17 -6.18
C LEU A 767 -29.07 6.68 -6.00
N LYS A 768 -29.39 5.96 -4.91
CA LYS A 768 -30.77 5.56 -4.59
C LYS A 768 -31.65 6.79 -4.37
N GLU A 769 -31.18 7.75 -3.58
CA GLU A 769 -31.85 9.03 -3.37
C GLU A 769 -32.07 9.77 -4.70
N SER A 770 -31.08 9.77 -5.59
CA SER A 770 -31.19 10.39 -6.91
C SER A 770 -32.32 9.79 -7.76
N VAL A 771 -32.54 8.48 -7.71
CA VAL A 771 -33.66 7.82 -8.41
C VAL A 771 -35.00 8.22 -7.79
N GLU A 772 -35.09 8.33 -6.47
CA GLU A 772 -36.31 8.78 -5.78
C GLU A 772 -36.67 10.23 -6.13
N VAL A 773 -35.68 11.13 -6.18
CA VAL A 773 -35.86 12.52 -6.62
C VAL A 773 -36.34 12.58 -8.07
N ALA A 774 -35.72 11.80 -8.97
CA ALA A 774 -36.12 11.71 -10.36
C ALA A 774 -37.57 11.22 -10.50
N LEU A 775 -37.95 10.16 -9.79
CA LEU A 775 -39.31 9.63 -9.80
C LEU A 775 -40.33 10.64 -9.25
N THR A 776 -39.99 11.33 -8.16
CA THR A 776 -40.85 12.35 -7.55
C THR A 776 -41.12 13.48 -8.54
N TRP A 777 -40.11 13.93 -9.29
CA TRP A 777 -40.28 14.95 -10.31
C TRP A 777 -41.20 14.48 -11.44
N VAL A 778 -41.01 13.25 -11.95
CA VAL A 778 -41.85 12.67 -13.02
C VAL A 778 -43.31 12.51 -12.57
N LYS A 779 -43.53 12.11 -11.31
CA LYS A 779 -44.88 12.05 -10.71
C LYS A 779 -45.55 13.42 -10.64
N ALA A 780 -44.82 14.44 -10.20
CA ALA A 780 -45.37 15.79 -10.06
C ALA A 780 -45.76 16.42 -11.40
N HIS A 781 -45.09 16.05 -12.49
CA HIS A 781 -45.32 16.59 -13.83
C HIS A 781 -45.95 15.57 -14.79
N SER A 782 -46.58 14.50 -14.27
CA SER A 782 -47.14 13.41 -15.08
C SER A 782 -48.20 13.89 -16.09
N PHE A 783 -49.06 14.82 -15.66
CA PHE A 783 -50.09 15.43 -16.49
C PHE A 783 -49.48 16.34 -17.58
N GLU A 784 -48.49 17.15 -17.21
CA GLU A 784 -47.78 18.04 -18.14
C GLU A 784 -46.99 17.26 -19.21
N LEU A 785 -46.50 16.07 -18.85
CA LEU A 785 -45.84 15.14 -19.76
C LEU A 785 -46.82 14.33 -20.62
N GLY A 786 -48.13 14.48 -20.40
CA GLY A 786 -49.17 13.70 -21.10
C GLY A 786 -49.17 12.21 -20.75
N LEU A 787 -48.67 11.85 -19.55
CA LEU A 787 -48.61 10.47 -19.07
C LEU A 787 -49.87 10.04 -18.33
N THR A 788 -50.58 11.00 -17.71
CA THR A 788 -51.89 10.80 -17.06
C THR A 788 -52.95 11.67 -17.70
N THR A 789 -54.20 11.22 -17.66
CA THR A 789 -55.34 11.99 -18.18
C THR A 789 -55.78 13.09 -17.21
N ASP A 790 -55.56 12.88 -15.90
CA ASP A 790 -55.92 13.83 -14.84
C ASP A 790 -54.69 14.25 -14.01
N ALA A 791 -54.73 15.47 -13.48
CA ALA A 791 -53.64 16.04 -12.67
C ALA A 791 -53.52 15.44 -11.25
N ASN A 792 -54.60 14.84 -10.73
CA ASN A 792 -54.62 14.23 -9.39
C ASN A 792 -54.38 12.70 -9.42
N GLU A 793 -54.11 12.14 -10.59
CA GLU A 793 -53.90 10.70 -10.75
C GLU A 793 -52.42 10.34 -10.51
N ASP A 794 -52.17 9.44 -9.55
CA ASP A 794 -50.82 8.89 -9.35
C ASP A 794 -50.54 7.76 -10.35
N ILE A 795 -49.64 8.04 -11.29
CA ILE A 795 -49.18 7.09 -12.31
C ILE A 795 -48.64 5.77 -11.72
N MET A 796 -48.16 5.79 -10.46
CA MET A 796 -47.58 4.62 -9.80
C MET A 796 -48.57 3.75 -9.03
N LYS A 797 -49.86 4.11 -8.94
CA LYS A 797 -50.82 3.41 -8.08
C LYS A 797 -50.95 1.90 -8.38
N ASN A 798 -50.86 1.52 -9.67
CA ASN A 798 -50.95 0.12 -10.14
C ASN A 798 -49.65 -0.38 -10.79
N ARG A 799 -48.53 0.34 -10.62
CA ARG A 799 -47.25 0.06 -11.27
C ARG A 799 -46.13 -0.04 -10.25
N SER A 800 -45.17 -0.88 -10.51
CA SER A 800 -43.90 -0.98 -9.78
C SER A 800 -42.79 -0.81 -10.80
N VAL A 801 -41.78 -0.03 -10.45
CA VAL A 801 -40.66 0.25 -11.36
C VAL A 801 -39.42 -0.45 -10.86
N HIS A 802 -38.69 -1.07 -11.76
CA HIS A 802 -37.37 -1.63 -11.49
C HIS A 802 -36.32 -0.85 -12.27
N VAL A 803 -35.43 -0.16 -11.56
CA VAL A 803 -34.23 0.45 -12.15
C VAL A 803 -33.05 -0.50 -11.96
N HIS A 804 -32.47 -0.92 -13.08
CA HIS A 804 -31.27 -1.73 -13.15
C HIS A 804 -30.12 -0.93 -13.77
N CYS A 805 -28.97 -0.96 -13.09
CA CYS A 805 -27.72 -0.43 -13.62
C CYS A 805 -26.71 -1.58 -13.77
N PRO A 806 -26.53 -2.16 -14.97
CA PRO A 806 -25.65 -3.30 -15.26
C PRO A 806 -24.20 -3.06 -14.83
N SER A 807 -23.41 -4.12 -14.59
CA SER A 807 -22.05 -4.06 -14.00
C SER A 807 -22.02 -3.94 -12.47
N GLY A 808 -22.71 -4.86 -11.78
CA GLY A 808 -22.83 -4.92 -10.31
C GLY A 808 -21.56 -5.31 -9.54
N ALA A 809 -20.39 -5.36 -10.17
CA ALA A 809 -19.13 -5.63 -9.47
C ALA A 809 -18.49 -4.36 -8.88
N ILE A 810 -18.68 -3.21 -9.54
CA ILE A 810 -18.04 -1.93 -9.18
C ILE A 810 -19.09 -1.06 -8.47
N PRO A 811 -18.84 -0.58 -7.25
CA PRO A 811 -19.77 0.32 -6.56
C PRO A 811 -19.91 1.62 -7.34
N LYS A 812 -21.15 2.03 -7.59
CA LYS A 812 -21.50 3.28 -8.28
C LYS A 812 -22.19 4.18 -7.29
N ASP A 813 -21.57 5.31 -7.01
CA ASP A 813 -22.09 6.27 -6.05
C ASP A 813 -21.92 7.70 -6.56
N GLY A 814 -22.86 8.57 -6.22
CA GLY A 814 -22.90 9.97 -6.61
C GLY A 814 -24.15 10.36 -7.41
N PRO A 815 -24.61 11.62 -7.30
CA PRO A 815 -25.91 12.05 -7.82
C PRO A 815 -25.92 12.34 -9.34
N SER A 816 -24.79 12.15 -10.01
CA SER A 816 -24.56 12.65 -11.37
C SER A 816 -25.33 11.93 -12.49
N ALA A 817 -26.08 10.88 -12.17
CA ALA A 817 -26.96 10.16 -13.10
C ALA A 817 -28.43 10.61 -13.00
N GLY A 818 -28.76 11.60 -12.16
CA GLY A 818 -30.14 12.07 -11.96
C GLY A 818 -30.87 12.41 -13.26
N LEU A 819 -30.22 13.14 -14.16
CA LEU A 819 -30.79 13.49 -15.47
C LEU A 819 -31.11 12.25 -16.32
N ALA A 820 -30.21 11.26 -16.29
CA ALA A 820 -30.37 10.02 -17.03
C ALA A 820 -31.51 9.16 -16.46
N HIS A 821 -31.63 9.06 -15.13
CA HIS A 821 -32.74 8.39 -14.47
C HIS A 821 -34.09 9.04 -14.83
N THR A 822 -34.17 10.38 -14.81
CA THR A 822 -35.40 11.09 -15.17
C THR A 822 -35.81 10.83 -16.61
N ILE A 823 -34.88 10.93 -17.57
CA ILE A 823 -35.17 10.70 -18.98
C ILE A 823 -35.53 9.23 -19.24
N ALA A 824 -34.92 8.28 -18.53
CA ALA A 824 -35.25 6.86 -18.65
C ALA A 824 -36.68 6.56 -18.18
N LEU A 825 -37.11 7.16 -17.05
CA LEU A 825 -38.48 7.05 -16.55
C LEU A 825 -39.50 7.65 -17.52
N ILE A 826 -39.21 8.83 -18.08
CA ILE A 826 -40.07 9.49 -19.08
C ILE A 826 -40.14 8.64 -20.36
N SER A 827 -39.01 8.11 -20.83
CA SER A 827 -38.93 7.24 -22.00
C SER A 827 -39.80 6.00 -21.84
N LEU A 828 -39.71 5.34 -20.68
CA LEU A 828 -40.50 4.16 -20.36
C LEU A 828 -42.01 4.46 -20.36
N PHE A 829 -42.43 5.50 -19.62
CA PHE A 829 -43.87 5.79 -19.47
C PHE A 829 -44.51 6.37 -20.74
N SER A 830 -43.74 7.12 -21.54
CA SER A 830 -44.23 7.66 -22.81
C SER A 830 -44.12 6.68 -23.98
N GLY A 831 -43.39 5.57 -23.82
CA GLY A 831 -43.09 4.61 -24.88
C GLY A 831 -42.14 5.16 -25.96
N LYS A 832 -41.50 6.31 -25.74
CA LYS A 832 -40.60 6.96 -26.70
C LYS A 832 -39.17 6.55 -26.42
N ALA A 833 -38.49 5.96 -27.41
CA ALA A 833 -37.12 5.50 -27.24
C ALA A 833 -36.11 6.66 -27.26
N VAL A 834 -35.00 6.50 -26.56
CA VAL A 834 -33.88 7.46 -26.56
C VAL A 834 -32.82 7.01 -27.56
N PRO A 835 -32.25 7.91 -28.38
CA PRO A 835 -31.13 7.55 -29.25
C PRO A 835 -29.91 7.11 -28.43
N PRO A 836 -29.34 5.90 -28.67
CA PRO A 836 -28.22 5.37 -27.89
C PRO A 836 -26.91 6.14 -28.10
N THR A 837 -26.83 6.91 -29.20
CA THR A 837 -25.71 7.82 -29.51
C THR A 837 -25.68 9.07 -28.66
N ILE A 838 -26.69 9.30 -27.80
CA ILE A 838 -26.76 10.41 -26.86
C ILE A 838 -26.42 9.90 -25.47
N ALA A 839 -25.42 10.52 -24.83
CA ALA A 839 -25.12 10.28 -23.42
C ALA A 839 -25.41 11.53 -22.58
N MET A 840 -25.68 11.34 -21.30
CA MET A 840 -26.04 12.45 -20.42
C MET A 840 -25.51 12.29 -19.00
N THR A 841 -25.23 13.42 -18.35
CA THR A 841 -24.89 13.50 -16.93
C THR A 841 -25.39 14.80 -16.35
N GLY A 842 -25.79 14.77 -15.09
CA GLY A 842 -26.34 15.92 -14.39
C GLY A 842 -27.07 15.47 -13.14
N GLU A 843 -26.87 16.20 -12.06
CA GLU A 843 -27.71 16.04 -10.87
C GLU A 843 -29.03 16.77 -11.09
N VAL A 844 -30.13 16.22 -10.58
CA VAL A 844 -31.48 16.78 -10.74
C VAL A 844 -32.03 17.17 -9.38
N SER A 845 -32.53 18.39 -9.28
CA SER A 845 -33.31 18.87 -8.13
C SER A 845 -34.80 18.53 -8.29
N LEU A 846 -35.55 18.48 -7.18
CA LEU A 846 -37.01 18.35 -7.18
C LEU A 846 -37.74 19.45 -7.98
N ARG A 847 -37.07 20.57 -8.28
CA ARG A 847 -37.60 21.65 -9.14
C ARG A 847 -37.37 21.43 -10.64
N GLY A 848 -36.64 20.39 -11.04
CA GLY A 848 -36.31 20.14 -12.45
C GLY A 848 -35.04 20.84 -12.97
N ARG A 849 -34.29 21.54 -12.09
CA ARG A 849 -33.00 22.16 -12.46
C ARG A 849 -31.90 21.10 -12.53
N VAL A 850 -31.05 21.23 -13.56
CA VAL A 850 -29.87 20.39 -13.76
C VAL A 850 -28.65 21.05 -13.12
N MET A 851 -28.12 20.43 -12.07
CA MET A 851 -27.01 20.93 -11.27
C MET A 851 -25.65 20.42 -11.79
N PRO A 852 -24.56 21.16 -11.52
CA PRO A 852 -23.24 20.80 -12.00
C PRO A 852 -22.71 19.49 -11.40
N VAL A 853 -21.90 18.78 -12.18
CA VAL A 853 -21.29 17.51 -11.79
C VAL A 853 -19.77 17.56 -11.98
N GLY A 854 -19.05 16.76 -11.19
CA GLY A 854 -17.60 16.57 -11.32
C GLY A 854 -17.22 15.50 -12.35
N GLY A 855 -15.92 15.41 -12.63
CA GLY A 855 -15.32 14.35 -13.46
C GLY A 855 -15.66 14.42 -14.95
N ILE A 856 -15.87 15.63 -15.49
CA ILE A 856 -16.34 15.81 -16.87
C ILE A 856 -15.30 15.38 -17.90
N LYS A 857 -14.02 15.63 -17.61
CA LYS A 857 -12.93 15.22 -18.49
C LYS A 857 -12.96 13.71 -18.70
N GLU A 858 -13.03 12.95 -17.60
CA GLU A 858 -13.06 11.50 -17.61
C GLU A 858 -14.32 10.97 -18.30
N LYS A 859 -15.49 11.55 -17.96
CA LYS A 859 -16.79 11.18 -18.54
C LYS A 859 -16.84 11.37 -20.06
N LEU A 860 -16.35 12.50 -20.58
CA LEU A 860 -16.34 12.78 -22.01
C LEU A 860 -15.33 11.91 -22.77
N ILE A 861 -14.17 11.62 -22.17
CA ILE A 861 -13.23 10.66 -22.77
C ILE A 861 -13.86 9.26 -22.82
N GLY A 862 -14.60 8.85 -21.78
CA GLY A 862 -15.37 7.61 -21.77
C GLY A 862 -16.46 7.58 -22.85
N ALA A 863 -17.18 8.68 -23.03
CA ALA A 863 -18.21 8.83 -24.05
C ALA A 863 -17.64 8.69 -25.48
N LEU A 864 -16.54 9.38 -25.77
CA LEU A 864 -15.87 9.32 -27.07
C LEU A 864 -15.40 7.90 -27.40
N ARG A 865 -14.83 7.20 -26.41
CA ARG A 865 -14.38 5.80 -26.56
C ARG A 865 -15.55 4.85 -26.85
N ALA A 866 -16.71 5.09 -26.23
CA ALA A 866 -17.90 4.28 -26.45
C ALA A 866 -18.64 4.58 -27.78
N GLY A 867 -18.12 5.53 -28.58
CA GLY A 867 -18.72 5.92 -29.86
C GLY A 867 -19.98 6.80 -29.73
N VAL A 868 -20.17 7.46 -28.58
CA VAL A 868 -21.23 8.45 -28.38
C VAL A 868 -20.94 9.67 -29.26
N LYS A 869 -21.97 10.25 -29.87
CA LYS A 869 -21.83 11.44 -30.74
C LYS A 869 -22.19 12.73 -30.02
N THR A 870 -23.24 12.68 -29.20
CA THR A 870 -23.81 13.87 -28.56
C THR A 870 -23.84 13.67 -27.06
N VAL A 871 -23.41 14.68 -26.28
CA VAL A 871 -23.40 14.63 -24.82
C VAL A 871 -24.17 15.81 -24.23
N LEU A 872 -25.12 15.52 -23.35
CA LEU A 872 -25.83 16.51 -22.55
C LEU A 872 -25.09 16.78 -21.24
N LEU A 873 -24.68 18.04 -21.03
CA LEU A 873 -23.98 18.51 -19.82
C LEU A 873 -24.74 19.64 -19.12
N PRO A 874 -24.58 19.80 -17.79
CA PRO A 874 -25.15 20.93 -17.07
C PRO A 874 -24.56 22.27 -17.55
N ASN A 875 -25.38 23.32 -17.63
CA ASN A 875 -24.95 24.64 -18.10
C ASN A 875 -23.80 25.25 -17.27
N HIS A 876 -23.79 25.00 -15.96
CA HIS A 876 -22.73 25.47 -15.06
C HIS A 876 -21.34 24.88 -15.35
N ASN A 877 -21.28 23.72 -16.01
CA ASN A 877 -20.05 23.03 -16.35
C ASN A 877 -19.39 23.50 -17.66
N ARG A 878 -19.92 24.56 -18.31
CA ARG A 878 -19.30 25.20 -19.49
C ARG A 878 -17.83 25.58 -19.28
N LYS A 879 -17.44 25.90 -18.04
CA LYS A 879 -16.08 26.31 -17.69
C LYS A 879 -15.08 25.16 -17.87
N ASP A 880 -15.50 23.94 -17.57
CA ASP A 880 -14.65 22.75 -17.56
C ASP A 880 -14.29 22.27 -18.97
N ILE A 881 -15.06 22.70 -19.98
CA ILE A 881 -14.80 22.37 -21.38
C ILE A 881 -13.48 22.96 -21.89
N LYS A 882 -13.05 24.10 -21.35
CA LYS A 882 -11.80 24.73 -21.78
C LYS A 882 -10.59 23.81 -21.58
N ASP A 883 -10.63 22.99 -20.53
CA ASP A 883 -9.56 22.09 -20.13
C ASP A 883 -9.56 20.73 -20.86
N LEU A 884 -10.51 20.49 -21.77
CA LEU A 884 -10.59 19.26 -22.58
C LEU A 884 -9.57 19.26 -23.73
N PRO A 885 -9.02 18.08 -24.09
CA PRO A 885 -8.25 17.89 -25.33
C PRO A 885 -9.05 18.31 -26.57
N GLU A 886 -8.37 18.81 -27.60
CA GLU A 886 -8.99 19.24 -28.87
C GLU A 886 -9.74 18.07 -29.54
N GLU A 887 -9.19 16.87 -29.47
CA GLU A 887 -9.80 15.62 -29.98
C GLU A 887 -11.24 15.40 -29.44
N VAL A 888 -11.45 15.66 -28.14
CA VAL A 888 -12.76 15.48 -27.51
C VAL A 888 -13.72 16.60 -27.90
N LYS A 889 -13.21 17.81 -28.13
CA LYS A 889 -14.03 18.96 -28.56
C LYS A 889 -14.50 18.82 -30.01
N GLU A 890 -13.68 18.22 -30.87
CA GLU A 890 -14.01 17.99 -32.27
C GLU A 890 -14.85 16.71 -32.47
N GLY A 891 -14.59 15.67 -31.66
CA GLY A 891 -15.26 14.38 -31.77
C GLY A 891 -16.66 14.29 -31.15
N LEU A 892 -17.03 15.19 -30.23
CA LEU A 892 -18.31 15.17 -29.53
C LEU A 892 -19.09 16.48 -29.71
N GLU A 893 -20.39 16.35 -29.96
CA GLU A 893 -21.33 17.46 -29.88
C GLU A 893 -21.78 17.67 -28.43
N ILE A 894 -21.29 18.73 -27.79
CA ILE A 894 -21.57 19.03 -26.38
C ILE A 894 -22.71 20.05 -26.26
N ILE A 895 -23.86 19.61 -25.74
CA ILE A 895 -25.05 20.42 -25.53
C ILE A 895 -25.20 20.73 -24.04
N HIS A 896 -25.54 21.99 -23.73
CA HIS A 896 -25.64 22.47 -22.36
C HIS A 896 -27.10 22.65 -21.96
N VAL A 897 -27.48 22.04 -20.84
CA VAL A 897 -28.86 22.07 -20.32
C VAL A 897 -28.88 22.64 -18.90
N GLY A 898 -29.82 23.55 -18.63
CA GLY A 898 -30.09 24.08 -17.29
C GLY A 898 -31.32 23.46 -16.64
N HIS A 899 -32.23 22.90 -17.44
CA HIS A 899 -33.49 22.32 -16.99
C HIS A 899 -33.83 21.02 -17.72
N ILE A 900 -34.60 20.13 -17.09
CA ILE A 900 -34.99 18.83 -17.68
C ILE A 900 -35.78 19.01 -18.98
N TRP A 901 -36.71 19.97 -19.01
CA TRP A 901 -37.43 20.36 -20.24
C TRP A 901 -36.51 20.69 -21.43
N GLU A 902 -35.39 21.38 -21.19
CA GLU A 902 -34.42 21.66 -22.26
C GLU A 902 -33.74 20.37 -22.73
N ALA A 903 -33.37 19.50 -21.79
CA ALA A 903 -32.79 18.20 -22.12
C ALA A 903 -33.76 17.34 -22.95
N MET A 904 -35.06 17.35 -22.63
CA MET A 904 -36.07 16.62 -23.37
C MET A 904 -36.19 17.06 -24.83
N ARG A 905 -36.07 18.36 -25.13
CA ARG A 905 -36.09 18.87 -26.51
C ARG A 905 -34.93 18.36 -27.35
N HIS A 906 -33.76 18.21 -26.73
CA HIS A 906 -32.59 17.67 -27.40
C HIS A 906 -32.67 16.15 -27.61
N VAL A 907 -33.33 15.43 -26.70
CA VAL A 907 -33.55 13.98 -26.83
C VAL A 907 -34.66 13.65 -27.83
N TRP A 908 -35.78 14.38 -27.81
CA TRP A 908 -36.94 14.18 -28.68
C TRP A 908 -37.33 15.48 -29.41
N PRO A 909 -36.56 15.92 -30.44
CA PRO A 909 -36.79 17.20 -31.11
C PRO A 909 -38.11 17.28 -31.88
N GLU A 910 -38.67 16.15 -32.31
CA GLU A 910 -39.91 16.08 -33.11
C GLU A 910 -41.18 16.05 -32.24
N VAL A 911 -41.04 15.99 -30.92
CA VAL A 911 -42.13 15.78 -29.97
C VAL A 911 -42.44 17.07 -29.23
N HIS A 912 -43.67 17.56 -29.35
CA HIS A 912 -44.18 18.64 -28.51
C HIS A 912 -44.81 18.09 -27.24
N TRP A 913 -44.33 18.52 -26.08
CA TRP A 913 -44.89 18.11 -24.79
C TRP A 913 -45.88 19.17 -24.27
N PRO A 914 -47.05 18.78 -23.73
CA PRO A 914 -48.09 19.71 -23.30
C PRO A 914 -47.61 20.80 -22.32
N GLY A 915 -46.72 20.45 -21.38
CA GLY A 915 -46.16 21.35 -20.37
C GLY A 915 -45.09 22.34 -20.87
N GLU A 916 -44.55 22.19 -22.08
CA GLU A 916 -43.42 23.01 -22.55
C GLU A 916 -43.71 24.52 -22.66
N GLN A 917 -44.99 24.89 -22.73
CA GLN A 917 -45.42 26.29 -22.85
C GLN A 917 -45.25 27.10 -21.55
N HIS A 918 -45.10 26.45 -20.38
CA HIS A 918 -45.03 27.13 -19.07
C HIS A 918 -43.63 27.64 -18.68
N LEU A 919 -42.61 27.41 -19.51
CA LEU A 919 -41.22 27.86 -19.26
C LEU A 919 -41.02 29.38 -19.37
N ALA A 920 -42.01 30.12 -19.90
CA ALA A 920 -42.03 31.57 -19.87
C ALA A 920 -42.67 32.09 -18.57
N GLY A 921 -41.93 32.04 -17.46
CA GLY A 921 -42.09 33.02 -16.39
C GLY A 921 -42.94 32.68 -15.16
N ILE A 922 -43.29 31.42 -14.90
CA ILE A 922 -43.94 31.05 -13.62
C ILE A 922 -43.08 30.03 -12.89
N GLU A 923 -42.19 30.54 -12.02
CA GLU A 923 -41.58 29.72 -10.98
C GLU A 923 -42.72 29.18 -10.10
N SER A 924 -42.84 27.85 -10.10
CA SER A 924 -43.90 27.09 -9.44
C SER A 924 -44.00 27.44 -7.95
N ARG A 925 -45.25 27.57 -7.48
CA ARG A 925 -45.65 27.77 -6.08
C ARG A 925 -45.27 26.52 -5.26
N LEU A 926 -44.04 26.50 -4.77
CA LEU A 926 -43.63 25.74 -3.58
C LEU A 926 -43.44 26.71 -2.41
#